data_AF-A0A5R2NUS9-F1
#
_entry.id   AF-A0A5R2NUS9-F1
#
_cell.length_a   1.000
_cell.length_b   1.000
_cell.length_c   1.000
_cell.angle_alpha   90.00
_cell.angle_beta   90.00
_cell.angle_gamma   90.00
#
_symmetry.space_group_name_H-M   'P 1'
#
loop_
_entity.id
_entity.type
_entity.pdbx_description
1 polymer ?
#
loop_
_entity_poly.entity_id
_entity_poly.type
_entity_poly.pdbx_seq_one_letter_code
_entity_poly.pdbx_strand_id
1 'polypeptide(L)'
;MSHIAVAVQATAAAAAPAGPSVVSLSGITKSFGPTLANAGIDLSVRAGDVIGLVGGNGAGKSTLMRILCGAMWPTLGTISFAGEEVAFAAYDTGESQRRGIRMVHQELSLCANLSVAENFFLETPADSASRPGWRALYRTRARAALDAVFPGNGIDADAEVGHLTIAERQMVEIARAAATPGVKLIVLDEPTSSLDLDRSKQLRAFIRERAKAGLAFIFISHKLQEIIDIATEVVVLRNGRTAWQGHAADASIGKLVQLMGGDANPVHQHPVTAASSQDVLVRLSGPLTATLGRDIEIVRGEIVGLAGLEGSGQKELLHAIFSPDRKQHAGVSRRAEAGFIAGDRQKEGVFPLWSVLSNISIGALARRPAIGLVSDRANRDTAIGAASKLRLDDKRFQSNITDLSGGNQQKALVARALVADTPVILLDDPTRGVDIATKQDFYRLCNEVARGGRALVWHTTEDAELLACDRVLVFSGGRIVKELAGEAITEQAIVGASFAHSADGQASAASKRTAPARLGRKLVNAAPFIGLAAVLAIMIAINPAVASTFGLDLLLMPALSLVLVTAAQMFIVGGSEIDLGVGAFAGLVSVLSATLLYDQPWLGALALAAALAAYAGLGGVIQARKIPAIVVTLGASFIWVGIGYALQPTPGGASPEWLSTLFGWSIGFMPTSIFMIVAVALIVLVIDRLPLGVVLRGFGNNPAAMIRSGWSPTRYALVRYLIAGLFAGAAGLSLTAINTASDINSGNSFTLLSVAAVVMGGCSLLGGIISPVGAVAGAVTLSLIGALLGTLSVSSDYNAATQGLILIALLTLRSLTADRRSKQ
;
A
#
# COMPACT_ATOMS: atom_id res chain seq x y z
N MET A 1 39.05 45.65 -30.97
CA MET A 1 38.32 45.10 -29.82
C MET A 1 36.91 44.77 -30.30
N SER A 2 36.73 43.53 -30.72
CA SER A 2 35.63 43.04 -31.53
C SER A 2 34.81 42.04 -30.71
N HIS A 3 33.53 42.33 -30.53
CA HIS A 3 32.56 41.43 -29.92
C HIS A 3 32.28 40.25 -30.86
N ILE A 4 32.51 39.03 -30.39
CA ILE A 4 32.13 37.79 -31.07
C ILE A 4 30.79 37.34 -30.49
N ALA A 5 29.72 37.48 -31.28
CA ALA A 5 28.45 36.82 -31.05
C ALA A 5 28.55 35.38 -31.55
N VAL A 6 28.37 34.40 -30.67
CA VAL A 6 28.25 32.98 -31.04
C VAL A 6 26.77 32.67 -31.23
N ALA A 7 26.38 32.48 -32.49
CA ALA A 7 25.04 32.06 -32.89
C ALA A 7 24.80 30.60 -32.46
N VAL A 8 23.75 30.37 -31.69
CA VAL A 8 23.23 29.02 -31.41
C VAL A 8 22.28 28.66 -32.55
N GLN A 9 22.72 27.79 -33.45
CA GLN A 9 21.89 27.20 -34.50
C GLN A 9 20.84 26.27 -33.86
N ALA A 10 19.59 26.68 -33.89
CA ALA A 10 18.44 25.82 -33.63
C ALA A 10 18.27 24.86 -34.81
N THR A 11 18.56 23.58 -34.61
CA THR A 11 18.17 22.52 -35.55
C THR A 11 16.65 22.37 -35.51
N ALA A 12 15.99 22.88 -36.53
CA ALA A 12 14.56 22.67 -36.76
C ALA A 12 14.30 21.18 -37.01
N ALA A 13 13.61 20.53 -36.07
CA ALA A 13 13.07 19.19 -36.24
C ALA A 13 12.00 19.22 -37.35
N ALA A 14 12.14 18.34 -38.33
CA ALA A 14 11.21 18.21 -39.45
C ALA A 14 9.80 17.87 -38.94
N ALA A 15 8.83 18.72 -39.28
CA ALA A 15 7.42 18.51 -38.96
C ALA A 15 6.85 17.36 -39.81
N ALA A 16 6.52 16.23 -39.17
CA ALA A 16 5.77 15.12 -39.77
C ALA A 16 4.26 15.47 -39.87
N PRO A 17 3.54 15.02 -40.92
CA PRO A 17 2.22 15.56 -41.31
C PRO A 17 1.09 15.29 -40.30
N ALA A 18 0.05 16.12 -40.41
CA ALA A 18 -0.99 16.45 -39.44
C ALA A 18 -2.11 15.39 -39.29
N GLY A 19 -2.06 14.65 -38.19
CA GLY A 19 -3.26 14.22 -37.46
C GLY A 19 -3.35 15.03 -36.15
N PRO A 20 -4.55 15.29 -35.59
CA PRO A 20 -4.65 16.03 -34.34
C PRO A 20 -3.98 15.26 -33.20
N SER A 21 -2.99 15.88 -32.56
CA SER A 21 -2.29 15.34 -31.39
C SER A 21 -3.26 15.19 -30.22
N VAL A 22 -3.27 14.02 -29.56
CA VAL A 22 -4.00 13.79 -28.30
C VAL A 22 -3.44 14.70 -27.21
N VAL A 23 -2.11 14.78 -27.13
CA VAL A 23 -1.38 15.65 -26.20
C VAL A 23 0.00 15.97 -26.76
N SER A 24 0.40 17.24 -26.63
CA SER A 24 1.74 17.72 -26.99
C SER A 24 2.38 18.41 -25.79
N LEU A 25 3.61 18.03 -25.50
CA LEU A 25 4.51 18.60 -24.53
C LEU A 25 5.61 19.35 -25.30
N SER A 26 5.77 20.64 -25.02
CA SER A 26 6.75 21.48 -25.72
C SER A 26 7.70 22.15 -24.73
N GLY A 27 8.99 21.90 -24.87
CA GLY A 27 10.05 22.51 -24.05
C GLY A 27 9.95 22.18 -22.55
N ILE A 28 9.36 21.04 -22.16
CA ILE A 28 9.09 20.71 -20.76
C ILE A 28 10.39 20.64 -19.96
N THR A 29 10.50 21.53 -19.00
CA THR A 29 11.64 21.65 -18.11
C THR A 29 11.17 21.56 -16.67
N LYS A 30 11.82 20.72 -15.86
CA LYS A 30 11.52 20.57 -14.43
C LYS A 30 12.79 20.57 -13.59
N SER A 31 12.85 21.48 -12.62
CA SER A 31 13.92 21.58 -11.64
C SER A 31 13.44 21.30 -10.21
N PHE A 32 14.28 20.67 -9.42
CA PHE A 32 14.15 20.49 -7.97
C PHE A 32 15.40 21.05 -7.29
N GLY A 33 15.34 22.32 -6.89
CA GLY A 33 16.53 23.04 -6.43
C GLY A 33 17.63 23.00 -7.51
N PRO A 34 18.83 22.47 -7.20
CA PRO A 34 19.93 22.37 -8.18
C PRO A 34 19.78 21.24 -9.20
N THR A 35 18.85 20.29 -8.99
CA THR A 35 18.71 19.12 -9.86
C THR A 35 17.75 19.41 -11.01
N LEU A 36 18.24 19.31 -12.25
CA LEU A 36 17.43 19.44 -13.46
C LEU A 36 16.91 18.06 -13.90
N ALA A 37 15.66 17.75 -13.57
CA ALA A 37 15.05 16.44 -13.83
C ALA A 37 14.56 16.27 -15.27
N ASN A 38 14.06 17.34 -15.89
CA ASN A 38 13.73 17.42 -17.31
C ASN A 38 14.27 18.75 -17.86
N ALA A 39 14.83 18.75 -19.06
CA ALA A 39 15.54 19.87 -19.66
C ALA A 39 15.11 20.04 -21.12
N GLY A 40 14.03 20.78 -21.36
CA GLY A 40 13.51 21.07 -22.69
C GLY A 40 13.05 19.82 -23.45
N ILE A 41 12.21 18.99 -22.83
CA ILE A 41 11.69 17.77 -23.48
C ILE A 41 10.48 18.13 -24.34
N ASP A 42 10.53 17.72 -25.61
CA ASP A 42 9.40 17.72 -26.53
C ASP A 42 8.85 16.30 -26.69
N LEU A 43 7.52 16.14 -26.64
CA LEU A 43 6.84 14.87 -26.86
C LEU A 43 5.45 15.14 -27.44
N SER A 44 5.13 14.54 -28.59
CA SER A 44 3.79 14.60 -29.17
C SER A 44 3.21 13.21 -29.30
N VAL A 45 1.96 13.03 -28.86
CA VAL A 45 1.26 11.74 -28.92
C VAL A 45 0.03 11.89 -29.78
N ARG A 46 -0.09 11.10 -30.83
CA ARG A 46 -1.24 11.09 -31.75
C ARG A 46 -2.17 9.92 -31.43
N ALA A 47 -3.41 10.00 -31.94
CA ALA A 47 -4.37 8.92 -31.77
C ALA A 47 -3.85 7.62 -32.41
N GLY A 48 -3.85 6.53 -31.64
CA GLY A 48 -3.34 5.22 -32.06
C GLY A 48 -1.81 5.04 -31.98
N ASP A 49 -1.05 6.05 -31.56
CA ASP A 49 0.39 5.90 -31.35
C ASP A 49 0.68 4.94 -30.20
N VAL A 50 1.74 4.14 -30.33
CA VAL A 50 2.30 3.36 -29.23
C VAL A 50 3.74 3.80 -29.03
N ILE A 51 3.96 4.68 -28.06
CA ILE A 51 5.29 5.26 -27.79
C ILE A 51 6.00 4.43 -26.72
N GLY A 52 7.15 3.85 -27.07
CA GLY A 52 8.06 3.23 -26.12
C GLY A 52 8.94 4.29 -25.44
N LEU A 53 8.73 4.55 -24.16
CA LEU A 53 9.55 5.52 -23.42
C LEU A 53 10.62 4.79 -22.61
N VAL A 54 11.87 4.94 -23.03
CA VAL A 54 13.03 4.22 -22.52
C VAL A 54 14.03 5.21 -21.90
N GLY A 55 14.79 4.75 -20.91
CA GLY A 55 15.84 5.57 -20.28
C GLY A 55 16.32 4.96 -18.98
N GLY A 56 17.52 5.32 -18.54
CA GLY A 56 18.03 4.88 -17.24
C GLY A 56 17.18 5.38 -16.06
N ASN A 57 17.46 4.91 -14.85
CA ASN A 57 16.91 5.49 -13.64
C ASN A 57 17.36 6.92 -13.46
N GLY A 58 16.45 7.79 -13.02
CA GLY A 58 16.74 9.22 -12.93
C GLY A 58 16.84 9.95 -14.27
N ALA A 59 16.57 9.30 -15.41
CA ALA A 59 16.56 9.95 -16.72
C ALA A 59 15.44 10.98 -16.92
N GLY A 60 14.46 11.06 -16.00
CA GLY A 60 13.36 12.01 -16.04
C GLY A 60 12.01 11.44 -16.52
N LYS A 61 11.91 10.13 -16.79
CA LYS A 61 10.67 9.46 -17.26
C LYS A 61 9.48 9.69 -16.32
N SER A 62 9.60 9.30 -15.05
CA SER A 62 8.50 9.43 -14.08
C SER A 62 8.16 10.89 -13.80
N THR A 63 9.14 11.80 -13.85
CA THR A 63 8.89 13.24 -13.72
C THR A 63 8.06 13.76 -14.90
N LEU A 64 8.42 13.37 -16.13
CA LEU A 64 7.67 13.71 -17.34
C LEU A 64 6.24 13.16 -17.29
N MET A 65 6.06 11.91 -16.84
CA MET A 65 4.72 11.31 -16.71
C MET A 65 3.87 11.97 -15.62
N ARG A 66 4.47 12.38 -14.49
CA ARG A 66 3.76 13.14 -13.45
C ARG A 66 3.32 14.52 -13.96
N ILE A 67 4.12 15.16 -14.82
CA ILE A 67 3.74 16.40 -15.50
C ILE A 67 2.59 16.13 -16.47
N LEU A 68 2.74 15.11 -17.33
CA LEU A 68 1.71 14.70 -18.29
C LEU A 68 0.37 14.39 -17.61
N CYS A 69 0.37 13.75 -16.44
CA CYS A 69 -0.84 13.37 -15.73
C CYS A 69 -1.39 14.48 -14.79
N GLY A 70 -0.83 15.70 -14.82
CA GLY A 70 -1.29 16.81 -13.97
C GLY A 70 -0.99 16.65 -12.48
N ALA A 71 -0.17 15.66 -12.09
CA ALA A 71 0.26 15.45 -10.71
C ALA A 71 1.37 16.43 -10.27
N MET A 72 1.97 17.14 -11.23
CA MET A 72 3.05 18.08 -11.01
C MET A 72 3.09 19.11 -12.14
N TRP A 73 3.39 20.37 -11.84
CA TRP A 73 3.62 21.38 -12.87
C TRP A 73 5.07 21.39 -13.34
N PRO A 74 5.32 21.64 -14.64
CA PRO A 74 6.65 21.93 -15.12
C PRO A 74 7.14 23.28 -14.56
N THR A 75 8.45 23.51 -14.59
CA THR A 75 9.04 24.82 -14.31
C THR A 75 8.93 25.74 -15.53
N LEU A 76 9.16 25.20 -16.73
CA LEU A 76 9.02 25.89 -18.02
C LEU A 76 8.45 24.93 -19.09
N GLY A 77 7.92 25.47 -20.17
CA GLY A 77 7.33 24.74 -21.30
C GLY A 77 5.82 24.88 -21.36
N THR A 78 5.18 24.23 -22.33
CA THR A 78 3.72 24.24 -22.53
C THR A 78 3.17 22.83 -22.73
N ILE A 79 1.90 22.65 -22.36
CA ILE A 79 1.13 21.41 -22.59
C ILE A 79 -0.10 21.80 -23.39
N SER A 80 -0.34 21.12 -24.51
CA SER A 80 -1.54 21.31 -25.33
C SER A 80 -2.26 20.00 -25.61
N PHE A 81 -3.57 20.07 -25.78
CA PHE A 81 -4.45 18.94 -26.10
C PHE A 81 -5.26 19.28 -27.34
N ALA A 82 -5.18 18.46 -28.39
CA ALA A 82 -5.82 18.77 -29.67
C ALA A 82 -5.49 20.19 -30.18
N GLY A 83 -4.30 20.71 -29.86
CA GLY A 83 -3.83 22.05 -30.22
C GLY A 83 -4.17 23.17 -29.23
N GLU A 84 -5.00 22.92 -28.21
CA GLU A 84 -5.35 23.90 -27.18
C GLU A 84 -4.40 23.83 -25.99
N GLU A 85 -3.66 24.92 -25.72
CA GLU A 85 -2.80 25.03 -24.55
C GLU A 85 -3.60 25.10 -23.25
N VAL A 86 -3.08 24.47 -22.19
CA VAL A 86 -3.73 24.44 -20.88
C VAL A 86 -2.96 25.30 -19.88
N ALA A 87 -3.68 26.15 -19.15
CA ALA A 87 -3.11 26.88 -18.04
C ALA A 87 -2.76 25.94 -16.90
N PHE A 88 -1.49 25.91 -16.45
CA PHE A 88 -1.04 25.01 -15.38
C PHE A 88 -1.83 25.16 -14.08
N ALA A 89 -2.26 26.38 -13.73
CA ALA A 89 -3.07 26.63 -12.54
C ALA A 89 -4.40 25.85 -12.52
N ALA A 90 -4.93 25.48 -13.70
CA ALA A 90 -6.15 24.70 -13.86
C ALA A 90 -5.89 23.24 -14.27
N TYR A 91 -4.62 22.86 -14.44
CA TYR A 91 -4.23 21.52 -14.86
C TYR A 91 -3.80 20.68 -13.66
N ASP A 92 -4.75 19.89 -13.15
CA ASP A 92 -4.53 18.88 -12.11
C ASP A 92 -4.81 17.46 -12.64
N THR A 93 -4.66 16.46 -11.78
CA THR A 93 -4.95 15.06 -12.12
C THR A 93 -6.39 14.85 -12.61
N GLY A 94 -7.36 15.57 -12.04
CA GLY A 94 -8.76 15.45 -12.43
C GLY A 94 -9.01 16.02 -13.82
N GLU A 95 -8.37 17.13 -14.17
CA GLU A 95 -8.44 17.72 -15.52
C GLU A 95 -7.75 16.82 -16.56
N SER A 96 -6.56 16.30 -16.25
CA SER A 96 -5.87 15.30 -17.09
C SER A 96 -6.77 14.11 -17.39
N GLN A 97 -7.48 13.62 -16.36
CA GLN A 97 -8.44 12.53 -16.50
C GLN A 97 -9.65 12.90 -17.35
N ARG A 98 -10.22 14.11 -17.20
CA ARG A 98 -11.33 14.59 -18.04
C ARG A 98 -10.93 14.72 -19.51
N ARG A 99 -9.65 15.02 -19.78
CA ARG A 99 -9.09 15.06 -21.13
C ARG A 99 -8.79 13.69 -21.73
N GLY A 100 -9.00 12.61 -20.97
CA GLY A 100 -8.89 11.23 -21.44
C GLY A 100 -7.52 10.59 -21.21
N ILE A 101 -6.65 11.15 -20.37
CA ILE A 101 -5.39 10.49 -19.97
C ILE A 101 -5.65 9.57 -18.79
N ARG A 102 -5.12 8.35 -18.85
CA ARG A 102 -5.05 7.41 -17.71
C ARG A 102 -3.64 6.87 -17.56
N MET A 103 -3.22 6.63 -16.32
CA MET A 103 -1.91 6.05 -16.02
C MET A 103 -2.08 4.84 -15.12
N VAL A 104 -1.44 3.74 -15.51
CA VAL A 104 -1.24 2.55 -14.69
C VAL A 104 0.16 2.66 -14.11
N HIS A 105 0.24 2.77 -12.78
CA HIS A 105 1.51 2.98 -12.08
C HIS A 105 2.18 1.65 -11.73
N GLN A 106 3.50 1.68 -11.56
CA GLN A 106 4.27 0.54 -11.05
C GLN A 106 3.82 0.15 -9.62
N GLU A 107 3.55 1.16 -8.77
CA GLU A 107 2.87 0.95 -7.48
C GLU A 107 1.35 1.02 -7.66
N LEU A 108 0.69 -0.12 -7.43
CA LEU A 108 -0.74 -0.29 -7.68
C LEU A 108 -1.60 0.81 -7.02
N SER A 109 -2.55 1.35 -7.79
CA SER A 109 -3.45 2.43 -7.36
C SER A 109 -4.82 1.93 -6.90
N LEU A 110 -4.92 0.66 -6.51
CA LEU A 110 -6.16 0.05 -6.05
C LEU A 110 -6.34 0.21 -4.53
N CYS A 111 -7.59 0.32 -4.09
CA CYS A 111 -7.97 0.23 -2.69
C CYS A 111 -8.15 -1.26 -2.34
N ALA A 112 -7.23 -1.81 -1.54
CA ALA A 112 -7.15 -3.24 -1.23
C ALA A 112 -8.32 -3.74 -0.37
N ASN A 113 -8.94 -2.86 0.41
CA ASN A 113 -10.12 -3.13 1.24
C ASN A 113 -11.44 -3.14 0.46
N LEU A 114 -11.43 -2.77 -0.82
CA LEU A 114 -12.62 -2.71 -1.66
C LEU A 114 -12.64 -3.87 -2.65
N SER A 115 -13.85 -4.25 -3.09
CA SER A 115 -14.01 -5.21 -4.19
C SER A 115 -13.46 -4.67 -5.51
N VAL A 116 -13.20 -5.57 -6.47
CA VAL A 116 -12.85 -5.18 -7.84
C VAL A 116 -13.92 -4.24 -8.43
N ALA A 117 -15.20 -4.59 -8.31
CA ALA A 117 -16.31 -3.74 -8.78
C ALA A 117 -16.34 -2.35 -8.11
N GLU A 118 -16.07 -2.28 -6.80
CA GLU A 118 -15.99 -1.00 -6.07
C GLU A 118 -14.78 -0.16 -6.54
N ASN A 119 -13.64 -0.78 -6.85
CA ASN A 119 -12.49 -0.07 -7.42
C ASN A 119 -12.79 0.51 -8.82
N PHE A 120 -13.61 -0.16 -9.63
CA PHE A 120 -14.10 0.37 -10.90
C PHE A 120 -15.06 1.56 -10.69
N PHE A 121 -15.91 1.49 -9.67
CA PHE A 121 -16.79 2.60 -9.28
C PHE A 121 -16.01 3.87 -8.92
N LEU A 122 -14.92 3.74 -8.16
CA LEU A 122 -14.10 4.88 -7.74
C LEU A 122 -13.52 5.69 -8.90
N GLU A 123 -13.28 5.06 -10.05
CA GLU A 123 -12.71 5.72 -11.23
C GLU A 123 -13.78 6.42 -12.08
N THR A 124 -15.01 5.92 -12.08
CA THR A 124 -16.11 6.43 -12.93
C THR A 124 -17.44 6.52 -12.16
N PRO A 125 -17.53 7.36 -11.11
CA PRO A 125 -18.70 7.40 -10.22
C PRO A 125 -19.96 8.00 -10.87
N ALA A 126 -19.79 8.81 -11.93
CA ALA A 126 -20.87 9.60 -12.55
C ALA A 126 -22.02 8.74 -13.12
N ASP A 127 -21.75 7.51 -13.51
CA ASP A 127 -22.74 6.65 -14.17
C ASP A 127 -23.78 6.04 -13.22
N SER A 128 -23.64 6.27 -11.90
CA SER A 128 -24.34 5.45 -10.91
C SER A 128 -24.57 6.03 -9.52
N ALA A 129 -24.03 7.22 -9.19
CA ALA A 129 -23.91 7.72 -7.81
C ALA A 129 -25.22 7.82 -7.00
N SER A 130 -26.38 7.55 -7.60
CA SER A 130 -27.71 7.55 -6.97
C SER A 130 -28.64 6.40 -7.39
N ARG A 131 -28.17 5.42 -8.18
CA ARG A 131 -29.05 4.35 -8.73
C ARG A 131 -29.08 3.10 -7.82
N PRO A 132 -30.26 2.57 -7.48
CA PRO A 132 -30.39 1.21 -6.95
C PRO A 132 -29.68 0.22 -7.89
N GLY A 133 -28.93 -0.73 -7.34
CA GLY A 133 -28.22 -1.73 -8.14
C GLY A 133 -26.89 -1.28 -8.77
N TRP A 134 -26.33 -0.13 -8.40
CA TRP A 134 -25.04 0.35 -8.92
C TRP A 134 -23.92 -0.70 -8.85
N ARG A 135 -23.84 -1.50 -7.77
CA ARG A 135 -22.84 -2.59 -7.67
C ARG A 135 -22.97 -3.64 -8.77
N ALA A 136 -24.19 -3.99 -9.16
CA ALA A 136 -24.41 -4.94 -10.24
C ALA A 136 -23.91 -4.37 -11.58
N LEU A 137 -24.12 -3.07 -11.82
CA LEU A 137 -23.57 -2.38 -12.99
C LEU A 137 -22.04 -2.46 -13.04
N TYR A 138 -21.34 -2.10 -11.97
CA TYR A 138 -19.86 -2.17 -11.98
C TYR A 138 -19.32 -3.58 -11.95
N ARG A 139 -20.04 -4.54 -11.39
CA ARG A 139 -19.69 -5.96 -11.51
C ARG A 139 -19.66 -6.38 -12.98
N THR A 140 -20.70 -6.03 -13.74
CA THR A 140 -20.76 -6.33 -15.17
C THR A 140 -19.66 -5.60 -15.95
N ARG A 141 -19.42 -4.33 -15.66
CA ARG A 141 -18.34 -3.55 -16.30
C ARG A 141 -16.95 -4.11 -16.00
N ALA A 142 -16.69 -4.45 -14.74
CA ALA A 142 -15.42 -5.02 -14.33
C ALA A 142 -15.14 -6.35 -15.02
N ARG A 143 -16.14 -7.24 -15.08
CA ARG A 143 -16.04 -8.52 -15.81
C ARG A 143 -15.77 -8.29 -17.30
N ALA A 144 -16.57 -7.46 -17.95
CA ALA A 144 -16.41 -7.18 -19.38
C ALA A 144 -15.02 -6.58 -19.70
N ALA A 145 -14.52 -5.68 -18.85
CA ALA A 145 -13.19 -5.08 -19.02
C ALA A 145 -12.06 -6.08 -18.80
N LEU A 146 -12.15 -6.89 -17.75
CA LEU A 146 -11.18 -7.95 -17.45
C LEU A 146 -11.13 -8.98 -18.59
N ASP A 147 -12.29 -9.40 -19.09
CA ASP A 147 -12.37 -10.36 -20.19
C ASP A 147 -11.87 -9.78 -21.52
N ALA A 148 -12.06 -8.47 -21.74
CA ALA A 148 -11.56 -7.78 -22.93
C ALA A 148 -10.02 -7.64 -22.96
N VAL A 149 -9.38 -7.41 -21.81
CA VAL A 149 -7.90 -7.28 -21.73
C VAL A 149 -7.23 -8.63 -21.50
N PHE A 150 -7.81 -9.47 -20.65
CA PHE A 150 -7.25 -10.75 -20.21
C PHE A 150 -8.32 -11.86 -20.29
N PRO A 151 -8.57 -12.43 -21.48
CA PRO A 151 -9.50 -13.54 -21.63
C PRO A 151 -9.14 -14.72 -20.71
N GLY A 152 -10.14 -15.29 -20.03
CA GLY A 152 -9.93 -16.40 -19.09
C GLY A 152 -9.09 -16.02 -17.87
N ASN A 153 -9.23 -14.80 -17.36
CA ASN A 153 -8.51 -14.29 -16.19
C ASN A 153 -8.91 -15.01 -14.88
N GLY A 154 -10.16 -15.47 -14.75
CA GLY A 154 -10.66 -16.15 -13.55
C GLY A 154 -10.88 -15.26 -12.32
N ILE A 155 -10.80 -13.93 -12.46
CA ILE A 155 -10.95 -12.97 -11.37
C ILE A 155 -12.44 -12.72 -11.10
N ASP A 156 -12.86 -12.92 -9.85
CA ASP A 156 -14.21 -12.54 -9.42
C ASP A 156 -14.31 -11.04 -9.15
N ALA A 157 -15.24 -10.37 -9.82
CA ALA A 157 -15.49 -8.94 -9.66
C ALA A 157 -16.01 -8.55 -8.25
N ASP A 158 -16.52 -9.49 -7.47
CA ASP A 158 -16.93 -9.27 -6.07
C ASP A 158 -15.80 -9.54 -5.07
N ALA A 159 -14.66 -10.08 -5.51
CA ALA A 159 -13.52 -10.32 -4.63
C ALA A 159 -12.90 -9.00 -4.17
N GLU A 160 -12.57 -8.93 -2.87
CA GLU A 160 -11.75 -7.85 -2.32
C GLU A 160 -10.34 -7.90 -2.92
N VAL A 161 -9.88 -6.76 -3.43
CA VAL A 161 -8.59 -6.65 -4.13
C VAL A 161 -7.41 -7.11 -3.26
N GLY A 162 -7.49 -6.89 -1.95
CA GLY A 162 -6.47 -7.33 -0.99
C GLY A 162 -6.26 -8.84 -0.91
N HIS A 163 -7.17 -9.65 -1.45
CA HIS A 163 -7.01 -11.12 -1.54
C HIS A 163 -6.48 -11.59 -2.90
N LEU A 164 -6.40 -10.69 -3.88
CA LEU A 164 -5.82 -10.98 -5.18
C LEU A 164 -4.29 -11.02 -5.09
N THR A 165 -3.68 -11.87 -5.90
CA THR A 165 -2.24 -11.90 -6.16
C THR A 165 -1.77 -10.58 -6.81
N ILE A 166 -0.47 -10.30 -6.77
CA ILE A 166 0.08 -9.07 -7.36
C ILE A 166 -0.24 -9.01 -8.86
N ALA A 167 -0.09 -10.13 -9.59
CA ALA A 167 -0.44 -10.26 -10.99
C ALA A 167 -1.92 -9.94 -11.26
N GLU A 168 -2.84 -10.50 -10.46
CA GLU A 168 -4.28 -10.24 -10.59
C GLU A 168 -4.63 -8.77 -10.31
N ARG A 169 -3.98 -8.14 -9.33
CA ARG A 169 -4.17 -6.70 -9.07
C ARG A 169 -3.69 -5.86 -10.26
N GLN A 170 -2.56 -6.21 -10.86
CA GLN A 170 -2.07 -5.55 -12.07
C GLN A 170 -3.08 -5.68 -13.22
N MET A 171 -3.64 -6.88 -13.43
CA MET A 171 -4.69 -7.11 -14.42
C MET A 171 -5.92 -6.24 -14.17
N VAL A 172 -6.39 -6.16 -12.92
CA VAL A 172 -7.52 -5.31 -12.52
C VAL A 172 -7.24 -3.84 -12.78
N GLU A 173 -6.05 -3.35 -12.48
CA GLU A 173 -5.70 -1.95 -12.67
C GLU A 173 -5.67 -1.55 -14.16
N ILE A 174 -5.06 -2.39 -15.00
CA ILE A 174 -5.03 -2.19 -16.45
C ILE A 174 -6.45 -2.22 -17.02
N ALA A 175 -7.25 -3.23 -16.65
CA ALA A 175 -8.63 -3.36 -17.11
C ALA A 175 -9.49 -2.16 -16.68
N ARG A 176 -9.32 -1.66 -15.45
CA ARG A 176 -10.02 -0.47 -14.94
C ARG A 176 -9.66 0.78 -15.74
N ALA A 177 -8.37 1.00 -16.03
CA ALA A 177 -7.94 2.12 -16.86
C ALA A 177 -8.52 2.05 -18.28
N ALA A 178 -8.50 0.85 -18.89
CA ALA A 178 -9.04 0.60 -20.22
C ALA A 178 -10.56 0.75 -20.31
N ALA A 179 -11.30 0.45 -19.24
CA ALA A 179 -12.77 0.54 -19.20
C ALA A 179 -13.30 1.96 -19.03
N THR A 180 -12.43 2.94 -18.79
CA THR A 180 -12.85 4.31 -18.53
C THR A 180 -13.43 4.95 -19.80
N PRO A 181 -14.67 5.46 -19.77
CA PRO A 181 -15.26 6.15 -20.92
C PRO A 181 -14.43 7.36 -21.34
N GLY A 182 -14.25 7.53 -22.66
CA GLY A 182 -13.54 8.69 -23.22
C GLY A 182 -12.02 8.69 -23.03
N VAL A 183 -11.42 7.56 -22.63
CA VAL A 183 -9.96 7.42 -22.59
C VAL A 183 -9.37 7.57 -24.00
N LYS A 184 -8.34 8.42 -24.12
CA LYS A 184 -7.62 8.74 -25.37
C LYS A 184 -6.14 8.35 -25.31
N LEU A 185 -5.57 8.29 -24.12
CA LEU A 185 -4.19 7.90 -23.86
C LEU A 185 -4.08 7.07 -22.58
N ILE A 186 -3.46 5.89 -22.66
CA ILE A 186 -3.07 5.09 -21.49
C ILE A 186 -1.55 5.04 -21.36
N VAL A 187 -1.03 5.52 -20.23
CA VAL A 187 0.37 5.38 -19.83
C VAL A 187 0.52 4.09 -19.03
N LEU A 188 1.37 3.18 -19.46
CA LEU A 188 1.64 1.90 -18.81
C LEU A 188 3.09 1.91 -18.29
N ASP A 189 3.25 2.00 -16.97
CA ASP A 189 4.56 2.01 -16.30
C ASP A 189 4.93 0.61 -15.77
N GLU A 190 5.84 -0.07 -16.48
CA GLU A 190 6.28 -1.45 -16.22
C GLU A 190 5.14 -2.49 -16.05
N PRO A 191 4.17 -2.53 -16.97
CA PRO A 191 2.93 -3.28 -16.77
C PRO A 191 3.10 -4.81 -16.77
N THR A 192 4.24 -5.32 -17.26
CA THR A 192 4.56 -6.74 -17.45
C THR A 192 5.46 -7.31 -16.35
N SER A 193 5.85 -6.49 -15.36
CA SER A 193 6.78 -6.88 -14.29
C SER A 193 6.25 -8.01 -13.39
N SER A 194 4.93 -8.09 -13.21
CA SER A 194 4.25 -9.10 -12.38
C SER A 194 3.38 -10.07 -13.19
N LEU A 195 3.41 -9.99 -14.52
CA LEU A 195 2.59 -10.82 -15.41
C LEU A 195 3.45 -11.95 -16.00
N ASP A 196 2.88 -13.15 -16.07
CA ASP A 196 3.49 -14.25 -16.82
C ASP A 196 3.52 -13.97 -18.34
N LEU A 197 4.19 -14.84 -19.09
CA LEU A 197 4.36 -14.69 -20.53
C LEU A 197 3.03 -14.67 -21.30
N ASP A 198 2.04 -15.44 -20.87
CA ASP A 198 0.76 -15.55 -21.57
C ASP A 198 -0.11 -14.32 -21.29
N ARG A 199 -0.15 -13.84 -20.05
CA ARG A 199 -0.83 -12.58 -19.69
C ARG A 199 -0.14 -11.36 -20.33
N SER A 200 1.19 -11.35 -20.40
CA SER A 200 1.94 -10.32 -21.14
C SER A 200 1.58 -10.33 -22.63
N LYS A 201 1.49 -11.51 -23.28
CA LYS A 201 1.02 -11.61 -24.68
C LYS A 201 -0.40 -11.09 -24.85
N GLN A 202 -1.32 -11.41 -23.95
CA GLN A 202 -2.71 -10.91 -23.98
C GLN A 202 -2.75 -9.38 -23.90
N LEU A 203 -2.00 -8.78 -22.97
CA LEU A 203 -1.87 -7.33 -22.86
C LEU A 203 -1.34 -6.69 -24.15
N ARG A 204 -0.27 -7.26 -24.73
CA ARG A 204 0.30 -6.74 -25.97
C ARG A 204 -0.67 -6.83 -27.15
N ALA A 205 -1.44 -7.92 -27.24
CA ALA A 205 -2.49 -8.08 -28.25
C ALA A 205 -3.58 -7.01 -28.08
N PHE A 206 -4.06 -6.80 -26.85
CA PHE A 206 -5.03 -5.76 -26.52
C PHE A 206 -4.55 -4.36 -26.91
N ILE A 207 -3.30 -4.00 -26.57
CA ILE A 207 -2.71 -2.71 -26.92
C ILE A 207 -2.71 -2.50 -28.44
N ARG A 208 -2.26 -3.50 -29.21
CA ARG A 208 -2.24 -3.40 -30.69
C ARG A 208 -3.63 -3.25 -31.28
N GLU A 209 -4.62 -3.97 -30.76
CA GLU A 209 -6.01 -3.88 -31.20
C GLU A 209 -6.60 -2.50 -30.91
N ARG A 210 -6.43 -1.99 -29.68
CA ARG A 210 -6.98 -0.69 -29.28
C ARG A 210 -6.24 0.49 -29.91
N ALA A 211 -4.95 0.36 -30.17
CA ALA A 211 -4.18 1.33 -30.94
C ALA A 211 -4.76 1.51 -32.35
N LYS A 212 -5.10 0.42 -33.04
CA LYS A 212 -5.80 0.48 -34.34
C LYS A 212 -7.18 1.16 -34.25
N ALA A 213 -7.84 1.06 -33.11
CA ALA A 213 -9.11 1.76 -32.84
C ALA A 213 -8.93 3.23 -32.40
N GLY A 214 -7.70 3.76 -32.39
CA GLY A 214 -7.39 5.16 -32.10
C GLY A 214 -6.99 5.48 -30.67
N LEU A 215 -6.89 4.48 -29.78
CA LEU A 215 -6.40 4.68 -28.40
C LEU A 215 -4.88 4.78 -28.38
N ALA A 216 -4.31 5.88 -27.88
CA ALA A 216 -2.86 6.02 -27.77
C ALA A 216 -2.30 5.33 -26.51
N PHE A 217 -1.04 4.93 -26.57
CA PHE A 217 -0.32 4.31 -25.46
C PHE A 217 1.08 4.91 -25.30
N ILE A 218 1.50 5.12 -24.05
CA ILE A 218 2.92 5.27 -23.70
C ILE A 218 3.30 4.04 -22.89
N PHE A 219 4.23 3.24 -23.40
CA PHE A 219 4.70 2.00 -22.78
C PHE A 219 6.11 2.21 -22.22
N ILE A 220 6.26 2.10 -20.90
CA ILE A 220 7.53 2.22 -20.20
C ILE A 220 7.91 0.83 -19.71
N SER A 221 9.08 0.34 -20.12
CA SER A 221 9.60 -0.97 -19.69
C SER A 221 11.13 -0.96 -19.71
N HIS A 222 11.73 -1.71 -18.79
CA HIS A 222 13.15 -2.04 -18.83
C HIS A 222 13.44 -3.25 -19.73
N LYS A 223 12.41 -4.03 -20.11
CA LYS A 223 12.52 -5.14 -21.06
C LYS A 223 12.50 -4.58 -22.49
N LEU A 224 13.67 -4.25 -23.02
CA LEU A 224 13.82 -3.57 -24.32
C LEU A 224 13.19 -4.35 -25.49
N GLN A 225 13.18 -5.68 -25.42
CA GLN A 225 12.50 -6.50 -26.44
C GLN A 225 10.99 -6.21 -26.48
N GLU A 226 10.33 -6.02 -25.33
CA GLU A 226 8.91 -5.68 -25.29
C GLU A 226 8.63 -4.34 -25.96
N ILE A 227 9.52 -3.35 -25.76
CA ILE A 227 9.42 -2.03 -26.39
C ILE A 227 9.49 -2.17 -27.91
N ILE A 228 10.49 -2.89 -28.43
CA ILE A 228 10.66 -3.10 -29.87
C ILE A 228 9.47 -3.84 -30.46
N ASP A 229 8.92 -4.83 -29.75
CA ASP A 229 7.80 -5.64 -30.22
C ASP A 229 6.48 -4.85 -30.32
N ILE A 230 6.29 -3.81 -29.51
CA ILE A 230 4.98 -3.15 -29.36
C ILE A 230 4.93 -1.71 -29.85
N ALA A 231 6.04 -0.98 -29.72
CA ALA A 231 6.07 0.44 -29.99
C ALA A 231 6.09 0.72 -31.50
N THR A 232 5.43 1.79 -31.91
CA THR A 232 5.58 2.39 -33.24
C THR A 232 6.73 3.39 -33.27
N GLU A 233 6.95 4.08 -32.15
CA GLU A 233 7.97 5.09 -31.96
C GLU A 233 8.64 4.90 -30.60
N VAL A 234 9.94 5.17 -30.50
CA VAL A 234 10.70 5.03 -29.26
C VAL A 234 11.36 6.35 -28.92
N VAL A 235 11.20 6.78 -27.67
CA VAL A 235 11.82 7.98 -27.10
C VAL A 235 12.78 7.55 -26.01
N VAL A 236 14.06 7.89 -26.16
CA VAL A 236 15.10 7.59 -25.18
C VAL A 236 15.45 8.85 -24.41
N LEU A 237 15.23 8.82 -23.09
CA LEU A 237 15.65 9.88 -22.18
C LEU A 237 16.98 9.55 -21.52
N ARG A 238 17.87 10.55 -21.42
CA ARG A 238 19.13 10.48 -20.68
C ARG A 238 19.43 11.81 -20.02
N ASN A 239 19.76 11.78 -18.73
CA ASN A 239 20.11 12.97 -17.94
C ASN A 239 19.08 14.12 -18.09
N GLY A 240 17.79 13.80 -18.12
CA GLY A 240 16.70 14.77 -18.25
C GLY A 240 16.48 15.33 -19.66
N ARG A 241 17.18 14.84 -20.69
CA ARG A 241 17.04 15.27 -22.09
C ARG A 241 16.61 14.12 -22.99
N THR A 242 15.98 14.44 -24.11
CA THR A 242 15.75 13.48 -25.20
C THR A 242 17.08 13.16 -25.88
N ALA A 243 17.59 11.96 -25.68
CA ALA A 243 18.82 11.48 -26.30
C ALA A 243 18.57 11.01 -27.73
N TRP A 244 17.40 10.42 -27.97
CA TRP A 244 16.99 9.94 -29.29
C TRP A 244 15.47 9.77 -29.36
N GLN A 245 14.90 9.99 -30.54
CA GLN A 245 13.50 9.75 -30.86
C GLN A 245 13.41 9.29 -32.31
N GLY A 246 12.66 8.23 -32.57
CA GLY A 246 12.48 7.69 -33.92
C GLY A 246 11.62 6.43 -33.96
N HIS A 247 11.40 5.90 -35.15
CA HIS A 247 10.58 4.70 -35.33
C HIS A 247 11.22 3.49 -34.63
N ALA A 248 10.38 2.63 -34.06
CA ALA A 248 10.85 1.41 -33.40
C ALA A 248 11.63 0.48 -34.35
N ALA A 249 11.29 0.50 -35.65
CA ALA A 249 12.01 -0.24 -36.69
C ALA A 249 13.48 0.19 -36.86
N ASP A 250 13.82 1.43 -36.49
CA ASP A 250 15.19 1.97 -36.55
C ASP A 250 15.98 1.73 -35.25
N ALA A 251 15.37 1.06 -34.27
CA ALA A 251 15.95 0.74 -32.99
C ALA A 251 16.43 -0.72 -32.95
N SER A 252 17.53 -0.95 -32.25
CA SER A 252 17.97 -2.28 -31.82
C SER A 252 18.25 -2.26 -30.33
N ILE A 253 18.20 -3.42 -29.66
CA ILE A 253 18.51 -3.50 -28.23
C ILE A 253 19.87 -2.87 -27.94
N GLY A 254 20.91 -3.24 -28.70
CA GLY A 254 22.25 -2.68 -28.54
C GLY A 254 22.30 -1.16 -28.69
N LYS A 255 21.61 -0.61 -29.71
CA LYS A 255 21.53 0.84 -29.92
C LYS A 255 20.81 1.55 -28.76
N LEU A 256 19.70 0.99 -28.26
CA LEU A 256 18.98 1.55 -27.11
C LEU A 256 19.84 1.54 -25.84
N VAL A 257 20.56 0.45 -25.57
CA VAL A 257 21.50 0.34 -24.43
C VAL A 257 22.60 1.40 -24.52
N GLN A 258 23.20 1.57 -25.70
CA GLN A 258 24.25 2.56 -25.93
C GLN A 258 23.72 3.99 -25.72
N LEU A 259 22.54 4.30 -26.23
CA LEU A 259 21.89 5.61 -26.07
C LEU A 259 21.54 5.90 -24.61
N MET A 260 21.21 4.87 -23.82
CA MET A 260 21.00 4.96 -22.37
C MET A 260 22.30 5.12 -21.57
N GLY A 261 23.45 4.78 -22.16
CA GLY A 261 24.78 4.96 -21.58
C GLY A 261 25.46 3.69 -21.03
N GLY A 262 25.03 2.49 -21.45
CA GLY A 262 25.71 1.22 -21.13
C GLY A 262 26.60 0.70 -22.27
N ASP A 263 27.59 -0.14 -21.95
CA ASP A 263 28.38 -0.90 -22.94
C ASP A 263 27.60 -2.13 -23.41
N ALA A 264 27.71 -2.53 -24.69
CA ALA A 264 26.88 -3.60 -25.26
C ALA A 264 27.33 -5.04 -24.93
N ASN A 265 28.47 -5.21 -24.22
CA ASN A 265 29.09 -6.53 -24.03
C ASN A 265 29.02 -6.98 -22.55
N PRO A 266 28.38 -8.12 -22.23
CA PRO A 266 28.51 -8.73 -20.92
C PRO A 266 29.96 -9.22 -20.70
N VAL A 267 30.55 -8.81 -19.57
CA VAL A 267 31.95 -9.09 -19.22
C VAL A 267 32.05 -10.47 -18.54
N HIS A 268 32.53 -11.44 -19.33
CA HIS A 268 33.31 -12.65 -19.04
C HIS A 268 32.96 -13.61 -17.86
N GLN A 269 32.88 -14.89 -18.23
CA GLN A 269 32.90 -16.11 -17.41
C GLN A 269 34.30 -16.37 -16.82
N HIS A 270 34.41 -16.79 -15.55
CA HIS A 270 35.66 -17.38 -15.07
C HIS A 270 35.63 -18.89 -15.32
N PRO A 271 36.71 -19.51 -15.81
CA PRO A 271 36.80 -20.97 -15.81
C PRO A 271 36.81 -21.47 -14.36
N VAL A 272 35.81 -22.27 -13.99
CA VAL A 272 35.74 -22.92 -12.68
C VAL A 272 36.88 -23.94 -12.57
N THR A 273 37.92 -23.61 -11.81
CA THR A 273 39.00 -24.55 -11.48
C THR A 273 38.49 -25.55 -10.43
N ALA A 274 38.88 -26.83 -10.55
CA ALA A 274 38.50 -27.86 -9.58
C ALA A 274 39.01 -27.53 -8.16
N ALA A 275 38.09 -27.30 -7.22
CA ALA A 275 38.39 -26.85 -5.87
C ALA A 275 38.76 -28.00 -4.90
N SER A 276 39.52 -27.69 -3.85
CA SER A 276 39.87 -28.63 -2.78
C SER A 276 38.73 -28.73 -1.74
N SER A 277 38.65 -29.81 -0.96
CA SER A 277 37.57 -29.96 0.06
C SER A 277 37.59 -28.91 1.18
N GLN A 278 38.69 -28.17 1.32
CA GLN A 278 38.83 -27.07 2.29
C GLN A 278 38.18 -25.76 1.83
N ASP A 279 37.77 -25.66 0.55
CA ASP A 279 37.19 -24.45 -0.03
C ASP A 279 35.66 -24.38 0.05
N VAL A 280 35.00 -25.44 0.56
CA VAL A 280 33.52 -25.53 0.62
C VAL A 280 32.95 -24.66 1.74
N LEU A 281 32.17 -23.64 1.36
CA LEU A 281 31.52 -22.70 2.30
C LEU A 281 30.07 -23.08 2.61
N VAL A 282 29.34 -23.63 1.63
CA VAL A 282 27.94 -24.07 1.77
C VAL A 282 27.77 -25.41 1.06
N ARG A 283 27.04 -26.33 1.68
CA ARG A 283 26.65 -27.62 1.08
C ARG A 283 25.13 -27.75 1.05
N LEU A 284 24.59 -28.10 -0.11
CA LEU A 284 23.18 -28.36 -0.37
C LEU A 284 22.99 -29.86 -0.65
N SER A 285 21.99 -30.47 -0.02
CA SER A 285 21.81 -31.92 0.01
C SER A 285 20.34 -32.31 0.21
N GLY A 286 20.05 -33.62 0.16
CA GLY A 286 18.74 -34.16 0.52
C GLY A 286 17.61 -33.73 -0.44
N PRO A 287 16.42 -33.34 0.06
CA PRO A 287 15.27 -33.02 -0.80
C PRO A 287 15.52 -31.91 -1.82
N LEU A 288 16.43 -30.97 -1.52
CA LEU A 288 16.78 -29.86 -2.40
C LEU A 288 17.49 -30.31 -3.67
N THR A 289 18.34 -31.33 -3.60
CA THR A 289 19.17 -31.82 -4.72
C THR A 289 18.77 -33.21 -5.20
N ALA A 290 17.65 -33.76 -4.68
CA ALA A 290 17.19 -35.11 -4.98
C ALA A 290 17.06 -35.39 -6.49
N THR A 291 16.61 -34.40 -7.28
CA THR A 291 16.46 -34.52 -8.74
C THR A 291 17.80 -34.66 -9.47
N LEU A 292 18.88 -34.14 -8.89
CA LEU A 292 20.24 -34.23 -9.44
C LEU A 292 20.97 -35.52 -9.00
N GLY A 293 20.49 -36.19 -7.96
CA GLY A 293 21.11 -37.40 -7.40
C GLY A 293 22.47 -37.19 -6.73
N ARG A 294 22.89 -35.94 -6.51
CA ARG A 294 24.16 -35.57 -5.88
C ARG A 294 24.03 -34.30 -5.06
N ASP A 295 24.92 -34.11 -4.08
CA ASP A 295 25.01 -32.87 -3.31
C ASP A 295 25.65 -31.75 -4.16
N ILE A 296 25.30 -30.51 -3.86
CA ILE A 296 25.90 -29.31 -4.47
C ILE A 296 26.75 -28.62 -3.42
N GLU A 297 27.99 -28.32 -3.78
CA GLU A 297 28.92 -27.57 -2.95
C GLU A 297 29.17 -26.20 -3.59
N ILE A 298 29.08 -25.15 -2.76
CA ILE A 298 29.42 -23.76 -3.12
C ILE A 298 30.76 -23.46 -2.48
N VAL A 299 31.74 -23.10 -3.30
CA VAL A 299 33.14 -22.96 -2.89
C VAL A 299 33.58 -21.50 -2.86
N ARG A 300 34.74 -21.27 -2.24
CA ARG A 300 35.36 -19.96 -2.14
C ARG A 300 35.60 -19.35 -3.52
N GLY A 301 35.22 -18.08 -3.68
CA GLY A 301 35.50 -17.29 -4.90
C GLY A 301 34.55 -17.57 -6.07
N GLU A 302 33.49 -18.35 -5.83
CA GLU A 302 32.50 -18.72 -6.83
C GLU A 302 31.30 -17.77 -6.85
N ILE A 303 30.78 -17.45 -8.03
CA ILE A 303 29.51 -16.76 -8.23
C ILE A 303 28.45 -17.77 -8.72
N VAL A 304 27.48 -18.08 -7.84
CA VAL A 304 26.41 -19.04 -8.11
C VAL A 304 25.08 -18.31 -8.29
N GLY A 305 24.53 -18.35 -9.49
CA GLY A 305 23.20 -17.84 -9.81
C GLY A 305 22.09 -18.80 -9.40
N LEU A 306 20.96 -18.28 -8.92
CA LEU A 306 19.74 -19.02 -8.62
C LEU A 306 18.65 -18.59 -9.61
N ALA A 307 18.23 -19.52 -10.46
CA ALA A 307 17.23 -19.29 -11.50
C ALA A 307 15.96 -20.12 -11.24
N GLY A 308 14.87 -19.82 -11.94
CA GLY A 308 13.60 -20.57 -11.87
C GLY A 308 12.39 -19.65 -11.90
N LEU A 309 11.18 -20.21 -11.97
CA LEU A 309 9.96 -19.42 -11.87
C LEU A 309 9.86 -18.74 -10.49
N GLU A 310 9.22 -17.58 -10.43
CA GLU A 310 9.02 -16.86 -9.17
C GLU A 310 8.31 -17.77 -8.13
N GLY A 311 8.83 -17.79 -6.90
CA GLY A 311 8.31 -18.66 -5.84
C GLY A 311 8.72 -20.14 -5.94
N SER A 312 9.74 -20.47 -6.75
CA SER A 312 10.23 -21.85 -6.90
C SER A 312 11.22 -22.30 -5.82
N GLY A 313 11.50 -21.47 -4.80
CA GLY A 313 12.36 -21.82 -3.66
C GLY A 313 13.70 -21.07 -3.60
N GLN A 314 13.98 -20.14 -4.52
CA GLN A 314 15.26 -19.43 -4.61
C GLN A 314 15.51 -18.52 -3.40
N LYS A 315 14.52 -17.67 -3.07
CA LYS A 315 14.60 -16.76 -1.91
C LYS A 315 14.59 -17.54 -0.59
N GLU A 316 13.81 -18.62 -0.53
CA GLU A 316 13.78 -19.54 0.60
C GLU A 316 15.16 -20.17 0.84
N LEU A 317 15.89 -20.54 -0.22
CA LEU A 317 17.26 -21.02 -0.09
C LEU A 317 18.19 -19.93 0.47
N LEU A 318 18.11 -18.69 -0.02
CA LEU A 318 18.94 -17.60 0.52
C LEU A 318 18.67 -17.39 2.02
N HIS A 319 17.41 -17.39 2.46
CA HIS A 319 17.07 -17.31 3.89
C HIS A 319 17.54 -18.53 4.69
N ALA A 320 17.46 -19.73 4.10
CA ALA A 320 17.98 -20.95 4.70
C ALA A 320 19.50 -20.86 4.93
N ILE A 321 20.26 -20.31 3.97
CA ILE A 321 21.71 -20.10 4.11
C ILE A 321 22.01 -18.95 5.10
N PHE A 322 21.19 -17.91 5.16
CA PHE A 322 21.42 -16.79 6.08
C PHE A 322 21.18 -17.15 7.55
N SER A 323 20.24 -18.05 7.81
CA SER A 323 19.76 -18.38 9.16
C SER A 323 20.89 -18.85 10.10
N PRO A 324 20.94 -18.36 11.35
CA PRO A 324 21.98 -18.71 12.31
C PRO A 324 21.80 -20.11 12.91
N ASP A 325 20.61 -20.69 12.81
CA ASP A 325 20.24 -21.94 13.46
C ASP A 325 20.84 -23.15 12.70
N ARG A 326 21.77 -23.86 13.35
CA ARG A 326 22.42 -25.07 12.78
C ARG A 326 21.45 -26.25 12.62
N LYS A 327 20.25 -26.18 13.19
CA LYS A 327 19.21 -27.20 13.05
C LYS A 327 18.45 -27.03 11.73
N GLN A 328 19.06 -27.57 10.67
CA GLN A 328 18.44 -28.13 9.47
C GLN A 328 17.16 -27.43 8.96
N HIS A 329 17.31 -26.41 8.12
CA HIS A 329 16.49 -26.46 6.90
C HIS A 329 16.94 -27.70 6.13
N ALA A 330 16.04 -28.66 5.92
CA ALA A 330 16.35 -29.98 5.39
C ALA A 330 17.19 -29.86 4.10
N GLY A 331 18.49 -30.12 4.22
CA GLY A 331 19.42 -30.09 3.09
C GLY A 331 20.43 -28.94 3.03
N VAL A 332 20.38 -27.92 3.89
CA VAL A 332 21.36 -26.80 3.86
C VAL A 332 22.34 -26.87 5.03
N SER A 333 23.65 -26.93 4.73
CA SER A 333 24.73 -26.91 5.71
C SER A 333 25.72 -25.79 5.38
N ARG A 334 25.79 -24.77 6.25
CA ARG A 334 26.70 -23.63 6.10
C ARG A 334 27.92 -23.74 7.03
N ARG A 335 29.12 -23.60 6.49
CA ARG A 335 30.41 -23.66 7.23
C ARG A 335 31.02 -22.29 7.53
N ALA A 336 30.57 -21.23 6.87
CA ALA A 336 31.08 -19.86 7.04
C ALA A 336 29.95 -18.85 7.28
N GLU A 337 30.24 -17.68 7.84
CA GLU A 337 29.22 -16.64 8.00
C GLU A 337 28.77 -16.08 6.66
N ALA A 338 27.50 -15.64 6.60
CA ALA A 338 26.91 -15.04 5.41
C ALA A 338 26.44 -13.62 5.68
N GLY A 339 26.75 -12.71 4.75
CA GLY A 339 26.11 -11.41 4.62
C GLY A 339 24.90 -11.51 3.69
N PHE A 340 23.94 -10.60 3.83
CA PHE A 340 22.73 -10.58 3.02
C PHE A 340 22.47 -9.19 2.47
N ILE A 341 22.21 -9.10 1.18
CA ILE A 341 21.75 -7.89 0.48
C ILE A 341 20.31 -8.15 0.05
N ALA A 342 19.38 -7.44 0.69
CA ALA A 342 17.95 -7.59 0.45
C ALA A 342 17.50 -6.93 -0.85
N GLY A 343 16.54 -7.55 -1.55
CA GLY A 343 15.94 -7.01 -2.77
C GLY A 343 14.90 -5.93 -2.50
N ASP A 344 14.00 -6.14 -1.53
CA ASP A 344 13.07 -5.10 -1.06
C ASP A 344 13.78 -4.19 -0.05
N ARG A 345 14.59 -3.26 -0.58
CA ARG A 345 15.39 -2.35 0.24
C ARG A 345 14.56 -1.51 1.23
N GLN A 346 13.31 -1.18 0.92
CA GLN A 346 12.49 -0.32 1.78
C GLN A 346 11.91 -1.08 2.97
N LYS A 347 11.47 -2.32 2.76
CA LYS A 347 10.87 -3.13 3.83
C LYS A 347 11.89 -3.97 4.58
N GLU A 348 12.90 -4.49 3.90
CA GLU A 348 13.80 -5.53 4.42
C GLU A 348 15.27 -5.05 4.53
N GLY A 349 15.65 -3.99 3.83
CA GLY A 349 17.06 -3.58 3.69
C GLY A 349 17.51 -2.42 4.59
N VAL A 350 16.91 -1.24 4.41
CA VAL A 350 17.37 0.01 5.04
C VAL A 350 16.75 0.21 6.42
N PHE A 351 17.49 0.86 7.31
CA PHE A 351 16.97 1.39 8.56
C PHE A 351 16.55 2.85 8.32
N PRO A 352 15.25 3.15 8.12
CA PRO A 352 14.79 4.42 7.53
C PRO A 352 14.97 5.64 8.45
N LEU A 353 15.15 5.40 9.75
CA LEU A 353 15.38 6.47 10.73
C LEU A 353 16.88 6.75 10.93
N TRP A 354 17.76 6.03 10.23
CA TRP A 354 19.19 6.05 10.47
C TRP A 354 19.96 6.75 9.33
N SER A 355 21.14 7.26 9.66
CA SER A 355 22.04 7.87 8.68
C SER A 355 22.60 6.84 7.70
N VAL A 356 23.11 7.32 6.56
CA VAL A 356 23.80 6.49 5.57
C VAL A 356 24.98 5.74 6.21
N LEU A 357 25.78 6.43 7.05
CA LEU A 357 26.93 5.82 7.73
C LEU A 357 26.53 4.69 8.67
N SER A 358 25.49 4.89 9.47
CA SER A 358 24.98 3.88 10.41
C SER A 358 24.43 2.67 9.66
N ASN A 359 23.74 2.91 8.56
CA ASN A 359 23.28 1.86 7.66
C ASN A 359 24.45 1.06 7.09
N ILE A 360 25.56 1.67 6.68
CA ILE A 360 26.71 0.91 6.14
C ILE A 360 27.43 0.14 7.25
N SER A 361 27.60 0.74 8.44
CA SER A 361 28.52 0.24 9.45
C SER A 361 27.92 -0.81 10.41
N ILE A 362 26.60 -0.96 10.45
CA ILE A 362 25.90 -1.80 11.45
C ILE A 362 26.38 -3.26 11.48
N GLY A 363 26.70 -3.84 10.32
CA GLY A 363 27.20 -5.22 10.24
C GLY A 363 28.56 -5.41 10.90
N ALA A 364 29.46 -4.44 10.75
CA ALA A 364 30.75 -4.42 11.44
C ALA A 364 30.60 -4.05 12.92
N LEU A 365 29.65 -3.17 13.25
CA LEU A 365 29.37 -2.76 14.63
C LEU A 365 28.83 -3.92 15.48
N ALA A 366 27.91 -4.73 14.92
CA ALA A 366 27.33 -5.89 15.60
C ALA A 366 28.35 -6.99 15.93
N ARG A 367 29.53 -6.97 15.29
CA ARG A 367 30.65 -7.89 15.57
C ARG A 367 31.56 -7.40 16.69
N ARG A 368 31.39 -6.18 17.17
CA ARG A 368 32.15 -5.66 18.32
C ARG A 368 31.60 -6.25 19.62
N PRO A 369 32.42 -6.37 20.67
CA PRO A 369 31.94 -6.76 21.99
C PRO A 369 30.85 -5.80 22.49
N ALA A 370 29.87 -6.33 23.23
CA ALA A 370 28.67 -5.60 23.65
C ALA A 370 28.94 -4.33 24.49
N ILE A 371 30.13 -4.21 25.09
CA ILE A 371 30.58 -3.06 25.90
C ILE A 371 31.54 -2.11 25.16
N GLY A 372 31.73 -2.28 23.84
CA GLY A 372 32.63 -1.45 23.05
C GLY A 372 32.09 -0.04 22.81
N LEU A 373 32.94 0.98 22.94
CA LEU A 373 32.60 2.35 22.57
C LEU A 373 32.37 2.46 21.05
N VAL A 374 31.26 3.07 20.66
CA VAL A 374 30.94 3.38 19.26
C VAL A 374 31.58 4.71 18.90
N SER A 375 32.29 4.75 17.77
CA SER A 375 32.94 5.97 17.28
C SER A 375 32.57 6.20 15.82
N ASP A 376 31.93 7.32 15.54
CA ASP A 376 31.58 7.74 14.18
C ASP A 376 32.81 7.89 13.28
N ARG A 377 33.94 8.29 13.85
CA ARG A 377 35.21 8.38 13.12
C ARG A 377 35.67 7.00 12.64
N ALA A 378 35.72 6.03 13.55
CA ALA A 378 36.10 4.65 13.21
C ALA A 378 35.11 4.00 12.22
N ASN A 379 33.81 4.28 12.37
CA ASN A 379 32.78 3.81 11.44
C ASN A 379 32.98 4.43 10.05
N ARG A 380 33.29 5.73 9.99
CA ARG A 380 33.57 6.43 8.73
C ARG A 380 34.79 5.86 8.02
N ASP A 381 35.88 5.64 8.74
CA ASP A 381 37.12 5.08 8.20
C ASP A 381 36.90 3.68 7.61
N THR A 382 36.03 2.88 8.24
CA THR A 382 35.66 1.55 7.73
C THR A 382 34.75 1.63 6.50
N ALA A 383 33.80 2.56 6.49
CA ALA A 383 32.82 2.71 5.41
C ALA A 383 33.40 3.35 4.13
N ILE A 384 34.41 4.21 4.24
CA ILE A 384 34.88 5.04 3.13
C ILE A 384 35.43 4.22 1.95
N GLY A 385 36.12 3.11 2.24
CA GLY A 385 36.66 2.22 1.22
C GLY A 385 35.57 1.48 0.43
N ALA A 386 34.51 1.03 1.10
CA ALA A 386 33.38 0.38 0.43
C ALA A 386 32.52 1.39 -0.34
N ALA A 387 32.30 2.59 0.22
CA ALA A 387 31.54 3.65 -0.42
C ALA A 387 32.21 4.16 -1.71
N SER A 388 33.54 4.31 -1.70
CA SER A 388 34.29 4.79 -2.87
C SER A 388 34.23 3.80 -4.04
N LYS A 389 34.37 2.50 -3.78
CA LYS A 389 34.19 1.44 -4.81
C LYS A 389 32.83 1.49 -5.50
N LEU A 390 31.80 1.88 -4.76
CA LEU A 390 30.41 1.98 -5.25
C LEU A 390 30.04 3.37 -5.77
N ARG A 391 30.98 4.32 -5.80
CA ARG A 391 30.74 5.72 -6.16
C ARG A 391 29.59 6.34 -5.34
N LEU A 392 29.55 6.01 -4.04
CA LEU A 392 28.64 6.61 -3.08
C LEU A 392 29.34 7.81 -2.44
N ASP A 393 28.72 8.99 -2.53
CA ASP A 393 29.28 10.25 -2.02
C ASP A 393 29.42 10.21 -0.49
N ASP A 394 30.66 10.33 -0.01
CA ASP A 394 30.99 10.28 1.42
C ASP A 394 30.46 11.50 2.19
N LYS A 395 30.20 12.62 1.49
CA LYS A 395 29.56 13.81 2.08
C LYS A 395 28.14 13.53 2.55
N ARG A 396 27.50 12.47 2.02
CA ARG A 396 26.13 12.07 2.39
C ARG A 396 26.07 11.12 3.58
N PHE A 397 27.19 10.77 4.21
CA PHE A 397 27.24 9.85 5.35
C PHE A 397 26.35 10.25 6.53
N GLN A 398 26.16 11.55 6.75
CA GLN A 398 25.30 12.08 7.81
C GLN A 398 23.86 12.37 7.37
N SER A 399 23.55 12.27 6.07
CA SER A 399 22.16 12.38 5.59
C SER A 399 21.34 11.18 6.07
N ASN A 400 20.02 11.35 6.14
CA ASN A 400 19.14 10.20 6.32
C ASN A 400 19.23 9.31 5.06
N ILE A 401 19.21 7.99 5.25
CA ILE A 401 19.20 7.02 4.14
C ILE A 401 18.00 7.25 3.19
N THR A 402 16.87 7.74 3.70
CA THR A 402 15.67 8.05 2.90
C THR A 402 15.85 9.24 1.95
N ASP A 403 16.84 10.11 2.21
CA ASP A 403 17.16 11.25 1.35
C ASP A 403 18.01 10.85 0.13
N LEU A 404 18.51 9.61 0.10
CA LEU A 404 19.18 9.04 -1.05
C LEU A 404 18.18 8.57 -2.09
N SER A 405 18.54 8.66 -3.37
CA SER A 405 17.83 7.96 -4.43
C SER A 405 17.90 6.44 -4.20
N GLY A 406 16.93 5.68 -4.73
CA GLY A 406 16.89 4.23 -4.56
C GLY A 406 18.18 3.50 -4.98
N GLY A 407 18.84 3.96 -6.05
CA GLY A 407 20.14 3.42 -6.48
C GLY A 407 21.27 3.69 -5.48
N ASN A 408 21.28 4.87 -4.85
CA ASN A 408 22.27 5.18 -3.80
C ASN A 408 21.97 4.47 -2.48
N GLN A 409 20.70 4.21 -2.16
CA GLN A 409 20.32 3.33 -1.05
C GLN A 409 20.84 1.91 -1.28
N GLN A 410 20.69 1.39 -2.50
CA GLN A 410 21.20 0.07 -2.86
C GLN A 410 22.73 0.00 -2.72
N LYS A 411 23.45 1.02 -3.20
CA LYS A 411 24.90 1.13 -2.98
C LYS A 411 25.26 1.12 -1.50
N ALA A 412 24.49 1.78 -0.63
CA ALA A 412 24.74 1.72 0.81
C ALA A 412 24.53 0.30 1.38
N LEU A 413 23.55 -0.47 0.90
CA LEU A 413 23.35 -1.87 1.29
C LEU A 413 24.47 -2.79 0.79
N VAL A 414 24.94 -2.58 -0.43
CA VAL A 414 26.10 -3.33 -0.96
C VAL A 414 27.35 -2.97 -0.15
N ALA A 415 27.57 -1.69 0.16
CA ALA A 415 28.68 -1.25 1.01
C ALA A 415 28.63 -1.89 2.41
N ARG A 416 27.43 -2.04 2.99
CA ARG A 416 27.22 -2.75 4.27
C ARG A 416 27.72 -4.19 4.22
N ALA A 417 27.37 -4.93 3.17
CA ALA A 417 27.82 -6.31 3.01
C ALA A 417 29.34 -6.39 2.80
N LEU A 418 29.93 -5.42 2.08
CA LEU A 418 31.38 -5.33 1.90
C LEU A 418 32.12 -5.09 3.23
N VAL A 419 31.61 -4.15 4.04
CA VAL A 419 32.15 -3.76 5.36
C VAL A 419 31.97 -4.85 6.41
N ALA A 420 30.89 -5.63 6.34
CA ALA A 420 30.67 -6.76 7.26
C ALA A 420 31.68 -7.91 7.09
N ASP A 421 32.43 -7.93 5.98
CA ASP A 421 33.53 -8.86 5.67
C ASP A 421 33.17 -10.34 5.89
N THR A 422 32.06 -10.77 5.30
CA THR A 422 31.57 -12.15 5.39
C THR A 422 32.10 -13.01 4.24
N PRO A 423 32.49 -14.29 4.48
CA PRO A 423 32.98 -15.17 3.40
C PRO A 423 31.93 -15.52 2.34
N VAL A 424 30.64 -15.51 2.70
CA VAL A 424 29.52 -15.74 1.77
C VAL A 424 28.68 -14.46 1.70
N ILE A 425 28.35 -14.00 0.49
CA ILE A 425 27.43 -12.88 0.29
C ILE A 425 26.22 -13.39 -0.47
N LEU A 426 25.05 -13.25 0.15
CA LEU A 426 23.77 -13.63 -0.40
C LEU A 426 23.13 -12.40 -1.03
N LEU A 427 22.80 -12.50 -2.31
CA LEU A 427 22.24 -11.43 -3.13
C LEU A 427 20.80 -11.80 -3.50
N ASP A 428 19.83 -11.15 -2.87
CA ASP A 428 18.41 -11.27 -3.24
C ASP A 428 18.05 -10.12 -4.19
N ASP A 429 18.03 -10.40 -5.49
CA ASP A 429 17.66 -9.47 -6.57
C ASP A 429 18.23 -8.04 -6.39
N PRO A 430 19.56 -7.90 -6.12
CA PRO A 430 20.17 -6.68 -5.61
C PRO A 430 20.19 -5.53 -6.64
N THR A 431 19.95 -5.85 -7.89
CA THR A 431 19.96 -4.96 -9.06
C THR A 431 18.56 -4.61 -9.53
N ARG A 432 17.52 -5.02 -8.78
CA ARG A 432 16.14 -4.70 -9.10
C ARG A 432 15.91 -3.18 -9.14
N GLY A 433 15.41 -2.73 -10.28
CA GLY A 433 15.16 -1.31 -10.53
C GLY A 433 16.43 -0.49 -10.43
N VAL A 434 17.58 -1.03 -10.88
CA VAL A 434 18.86 -0.34 -11.09
C VAL A 434 19.09 -0.22 -12.61
N ASP A 435 19.70 0.89 -13.06
CA ASP A 435 19.94 1.11 -14.49
C ASP A 435 21.05 0.19 -15.03
N ILE A 436 21.06 0.00 -16.35
CA ILE A 436 21.96 -0.94 -17.04
C ILE A 436 23.45 -0.60 -16.80
N ALA A 437 23.83 0.68 -16.75
CA ALA A 437 25.21 1.06 -16.50
C ALA A 437 25.63 0.74 -15.06
N THR A 438 24.76 1.02 -14.08
CA THR A 438 25.00 0.66 -12.68
C THR A 438 25.01 -0.86 -12.46
N LYS A 439 24.23 -1.63 -13.22
CA LYS A 439 24.30 -3.10 -13.23
C LYS A 439 25.67 -3.59 -13.68
N GLN A 440 26.24 -3.02 -14.73
CA GLN A 440 27.59 -3.37 -15.17
C GLN A 440 28.66 -3.04 -14.12
N ASP A 441 28.55 -1.89 -13.44
CA ASP A 441 29.38 -1.56 -12.28
C ASP A 441 29.25 -2.62 -11.17
N PHE A 442 28.02 -3.08 -10.92
CA PHE A 442 27.75 -4.14 -9.94
C PHE A 442 28.34 -5.49 -10.35
N TYR A 443 28.29 -5.87 -11.63
CA TYR A 443 28.91 -7.12 -12.12
C TYR A 443 30.42 -7.09 -11.95
N ARG A 444 31.05 -5.96 -12.29
CA ARG A 444 32.50 -5.75 -12.06
C ARG A 444 32.86 -5.89 -10.59
N LEU A 445 32.05 -5.31 -9.70
CA LEU A 445 32.24 -5.43 -8.26
C LEU A 445 32.08 -6.87 -7.78
N CYS A 446 31.05 -7.59 -8.23
CA CYS A 446 30.84 -9.00 -7.89
C CYS A 446 32.06 -9.84 -8.27
N ASN A 447 32.60 -9.62 -9.46
CA ASN A 447 33.83 -10.26 -9.93
C ASN A 447 35.06 -9.90 -9.10
N GLU A 448 35.22 -8.64 -8.70
CA GLU A 448 36.32 -8.23 -7.81
C GLU A 448 36.21 -8.92 -6.43
N VAL A 449 34.99 -8.99 -5.88
CA VAL A 449 34.71 -9.60 -4.58
C VAL A 449 34.91 -11.13 -4.62
N ALA A 450 34.48 -11.78 -5.70
CA ALA A 450 34.71 -13.19 -5.95
C ALA A 450 36.21 -13.52 -6.03
N ARG A 451 36.98 -12.75 -6.81
CA ARG A 451 38.45 -12.87 -6.90
C ARG A 451 39.15 -12.61 -5.56
N GLY A 452 38.54 -11.80 -4.69
CA GLY A 452 38.98 -11.61 -3.30
C GLY A 452 38.73 -12.82 -2.39
N GLY A 453 38.19 -13.93 -2.90
CA GLY A 453 37.98 -15.17 -2.16
C GLY A 453 36.69 -15.18 -1.34
N ARG A 454 35.66 -14.41 -1.71
CA ARG A 454 34.31 -14.52 -1.16
C ARG A 454 33.40 -15.25 -2.15
N ALA A 455 32.47 -16.07 -1.66
CA ALA A 455 31.46 -16.68 -2.54
C ALA A 455 30.22 -15.81 -2.62
N LEU A 456 29.62 -15.69 -3.80
CA LEU A 456 28.39 -14.96 -4.02
C LEU A 456 27.29 -15.94 -4.44
N VAL A 457 26.15 -15.89 -3.75
CA VAL A 457 24.95 -16.65 -4.13
C VAL A 457 23.88 -15.65 -4.54
N TRP A 458 23.51 -15.67 -5.81
CA TRP A 458 22.76 -14.60 -6.45
C TRP A 458 21.44 -15.07 -7.03
N HIS A 459 20.37 -14.71 -6.33
CA HIS A 459 19.03 -14.77 -6.88
C HIS A 459 18.75 -13.50 -7.69
N THR A 460 18.32 -13.65 -8.94
CA THR A 460 17.92 -12.54 -9.80
C THR A 460 16.67 -12.91 -10.59
N THR A 461 15.84 -11.91 -10.86
CA THR A 461 14.68 -12.05 -11.73
C THR A 461 14.99 -11.75 -13.20
N GLU A 462 16.23 -11.35 -13.52
CA GLU A 462 16.67 -11.04 -14.87
C GLU A 462 17.62 -12.09 -15.44
N ASP A 463 17.19 -12.78 -16.51
CA ASP A 463 17.97 -13.87 -17.12
C ASP A 463 19.35 -13.42 -17.61
N ALA A 464 19.47 -12.16 -18.04
CA ALA A 464 20.74 -11.57 -18.48
C ALA A 464 21.79 -11.48 -17.37
N GLU A 465 21.39 -11.39 -16.10
CA GLU A 465 22.29 -11.36 -14.94
C GLU A 465 22.86 -12.74 -14.63
N LEU A 466 22.08 -13.79 -14.87
CA LEU A 466 22.52 -15.18 -14.69
C LEU A 466 23.67 -15.55 -15.65
N LEU A 467 23.76 -14.89 -16.80
CA LEU A 467 24.86 -15.05 -17.75
C LEU A 467 26.22 -14.59 -17.18
N ALA A 468 26.21 -13.76 -16.13
CA ALA A 468 27.41 -13.28 -15.46
C ALA A 468 27.87 -14.19 -14.29
N CYS A 469 27.14 -15.28 -14.03
CA CYS A 469 27.47 -16.25 -12.99
C CYS A 469 28.39 -17.36 -13.52
N ASP A 470 29.19 -17.96 -12.63
CA ASP A 470 30.05 -19.10 -12.98
C ASP A 470 29.23 -20.39 -13.14
N ARG A 471 28.22 -20.55 -12.26
CA ARG A 471 27.25 -21.65 -12.25
C ARG A 471 25.85 -21.11 -11.99
N VAL A 472 24.84 -21.75 -12.57
CA VAL A 472 23.42 -21.42 -12.35
C VAL A 472 22.67 -22.66 -11.89
N LEU A 473 22.01 -22.56 -10.75
CA LEU A 473 21.14 -23.58 -10.17
C LEU A 473 19.69 -23.24 -10.54
N VAL A 474 19.06 -24.08 -11.36
CA VAL A 474 17.69 -23.87 -11.81
C VAL A 474 16.71 -24.58 -10.87
N PHE A 475 15.78 -23.82 -10.32
CA PHE A 475 14.75 -24.27 -9.40
C PHE A 475 13.43 -24.58 -10.12
N SER A 476 12.76 -25.63 -9.66
CA SER A 476 11.36 -25.91 -9.98
C SER A 476 10.72 -26.65 -8.81
N GLY A 477 9.57 -26.16 -8.33
CA GLY A 477 8.80 -26.81 -7.25
C GLY A 477 9.56 -26.96 -5.92
N GLY A 478 10.42 -26.00 -5.55
CA GLY A 478 11.19 -26.03 -4.30
C GLY A 478 12.45 -26.90 -4.36
N ARG A 479 12.84 -27.40 -5.54
CA ARG A 479 14.01 -28.27 -5.73
C ARG A 479 14.90 -27.74 -6.85
N ILE A 480 16.18 -28.09 -6.79
CA ILE A 480 17.14 -27.80 -7.86
C ILE A 480 17.02 -28.91 -8.88
N VAL A 481 16.54 -28.56 -10.08
CA VAL A 481 16.26 -29.51 -11.16
C VAL A 481 17.39 -29.58 -12.18
N LYS A 482 18.20 -28.52 -12.30
CA LYS A 482 19.32 -28.47 -13.23
C LYS A 482 20.43 -27.58 -12.72
N GLU A 483 21.65 -27.94 -13.08
CA GLU A 483 22.85 -27.14 -12.88
C GLU A 483 23.43 -26.81 -14.25
N LEU A 484 23.70 -25.53 -14.50
CA LEU A 484 24.29 -25.01 -15.73
C LEU A 484 25.64 -24.35 -15.40
N ALA A 485 26.63 -24.50 -16.26
CA ALA A 485 27.97 -23.93 -16.07
C ALA A 485 28.55 -23.49 -17.41
N GLY A 486 29.36 -22.42 -17.41
CA GLY A 486 30.05 -21.90 -18.60
C GLY A 486 29.09 -21.59 -19.76
N GLU A 487 29.43 -22.05 -20.97
CA GLU A 487 28.64 -21.82 -22.20
C GLU A 487 27.24 -22.46 -22.18
N ALA A 488 26.98 -23.40 -21.26
CA ALA A 488 25.65 -23.99 -21.11
C ALA A 488 24.64 -23.04 -20.41
N ILE A 489 25.13 -21.93 -19.83
CA ILE A 489 24.28 -20.89 -19.24
C ILE A 489 23.74 -20.03 -20.38
N THR A 490 22.56 -20.41 -20.89
CA THR A 490 21.83 -19.63 -21.89
C THR A 490 20.41 -19.38 -21.40
N GLU A 491 19.81 -18.27 -21.83
CA GLU A 491 18.42 -17.91 -21.50
C GLU A 491 17.46 -19.05 -21.86
N GLN A 492 17.62 -19.65 -23.03
CA GLN A 492 16.83 -20.81 -23.47
C GLN A 492 17.00 -22.03 -22.56
N ALA A 493 18.22 -22.33 -22.11
CA ALA A 493 18.47 -23.46 -21.21
C ALA A 493 17.90 -23.24 -19.81
N ILE A 494 17.97 -22.01 -19.29
CA ILE A 494 17.40 -21.60 -18.00
C ILE A 494 15.88 -21.72 -18.04
N VAL A 495 15.25 -21.11 -19.05
CA VAL A 495 13.80 -21.15 -19.25
C VAL A 495 13.32 -22.59 -19.44
N GLY A 496 13.94 -23.34 -20.37
CA GLY A 496 13.56 -24.72 -20.64
C GLY A 496 13.64 -25.62 -19.41
N ALA A 497 14.68 -25.48 -18.59
CA ALA A 497 14.83 -26.25 -17.35
C ALA A 497 13.83 -25.85 -16.26
N SER A 498 13.42 -24.58 -16.22
CA SER A 498 12.42 -24.07 -15.27
C SER A 498 11.02 -24.68 -15.50
N PHE A 499 10.69 -25.00 -16.75
CA PHE A 499 9.40 -25.58 -17.15
C PHE A 499 9.36 -27.11 -17.22
N ALA A 500 10.52 -27.79 -17.34
CA ALA A 500 10.62 -29.24 -17.58
C ALA A 500 10.03 -30.16 -16.48
N HIS A 501 9.61 -29.62 -15.33
CA HIS A 501 8.94 -30.37 -14.25
C HIS A 501 7.57 -29.81 -13.85
N SER A 502 7.13 -28.71 -14.47
CA SER A 502 5.82 -28.12 -14.18
C SER A 502 4.67 -28.90 -14.83
N ALA A 503 4.95 -29.75 -15.83
CA ALA A 503 3.94 -30.52 -16.56
C ALA A 503 3.22 -31.58 -15.71
N ASP A 504 3.86 -32.13 -14.67
CA ASP A 504 3.23 -33.12 -13.77
C ASP A 504 2.58 -32.48 -12.52
N GLY A 505 2.88 -31.22 -12.21
CA GLY A 505 2.46 -30.56 -10.96
C GLY A 505 1.29 -29.58 -11.08
N GLN A 506 1.00 -29.06 -12.28
CA GLN A 506 0.04 -27.97 -12.46
C GLN A 506 -1.44 -28.38 -12.31
N ALA A 507 -1.77 -29.68 -12.40
CA ALA A 507 -3.13 -30.15 -12.14
C ALA A 507 -3.52 -30.15 -10.63
N SER A 508 -2.55 -30.13 -9.70
CA SER A 508 -2.84 -30.24 -8.26
C SER A 508 -2.71 -28.94 -7.46
N ALA A 509 -2.04 -27.91 -7.98
CA ALA A 509 -1.76 -26.68 -7.23
C ALA A 509 -2.88 -25.63 -7.32
N ALA A 510 -3.60 -25.58 -8.45
CA ALA A 510 -4.69 -24.61 -8.67
C ALA A 510 -5.97 -24.93 -7.85
N SER A 511 -6.10 -26.13 -7.27
CA SER A 511 -7.32 -26.57 -6.57
C SER A 511 -7.20 -26.66 -5.03
N LYS A 512 -6.04 -26.40 -4.42
CA LYS A 512 -5.84 -26.65 -2.96
C LYS A 512 -5.70 -25.41 -2.07
N ARG A 513 -5.96 -24.20 -2.59
CA ARG A 513 -6.07 -22.99 -1.75
C ARG A 513 -7.54 -22.57 -1.62
N THR A 514 -8.34 -23.23 -0.78
CA THR A 514 -9.58 -22.65 -0.19
C THR A 514 -10.28 -23.61 0.79
N ALA A 515 -9.79 -23.72 2.02
CA ALA A 515 -10.62 -24.21 3.13
C ALA A 515 -10.17 -23.65 4.50
N PRO A 516 -8.89 -23.78 4.93
CA PRO A 516 -8.51 -23.37 6.29
C PRO A 516 -8.47 -21.84 6.49
N ALA A 517 -8.16 -21.06 5.43
CA ALA A 517 -8.14 -19.59 5.51
C ALA A 517 -9.55 -18.96 5.63
N ARG A 518 -10.59 -19.59 5.05
CA ARG A 518 -11.97 -19.11 5.13
C ARG A 518 -12.56 -19.33 6.53
N LEU A 519 -12.22 -20.43 7.20
CA LEU A 519 -12.71 -20.73 8.54
C LEU A 519 -12.11 -19.81 9.61
N GLY A 520 -10.80 -19.55 9.56
CA GLY A 520 -10.13 -18.60 10.46
C GLY A 520 -10.66 -17.16 10.32
N ARG A 521 -11.02 -16.74 9.10
CA ARG A 521 -11.61 -15.42 8.86
C ARG A 521 -13.04 -15.29 9.42
N LYS A 522 -13.85 -16.35 9.31
CA LYS A 522 -15.18 -16.40 9.92
C LYS A 522 -15.11 -16.32 11.46
N LEU A 523 -14.14 -17.00 12.08
CA LEU A 523 -13.95 -16.97 13.52
C LEU A 523 -13.53 -15.58 14.04
N VAL A 524 -12.59 -14.92 13.38
CA VAL A 524 -12.17 -13.56 13.77
C VAL A 524 -13.31 -12.55 13.61
N ASN A 525 -14.09 -12.64 12.54
CA ASN A 525 -15.25 -11.78 12.34
C ASN A 525 -16.41 -12.09 13.32
N ALA A 526 -16.47 -13.32 13.84
CA ALA A 526 -17.47 -13.74 14.83
C ALA A 526 -17.07 -13.39 16.28
N ALA A 527 -15.80 -13.08 16.54
CA ALA A 527 -15.29 -12.85 17.90
C ALA A 527 -16.09 -11.84 18.75
N PRO A 528 -16.54 -10.68 18.20
CA PRO A 528 -17.36 -9.73 18.98
C PRO A 528 -18.71 -10.34 19.42
N PHE A 529 -19.30 -11.19 18.59
CA PHE A 529 -20.57 -11.85 18.89
C PHE A 529 -20.40 -12.99 19.88
N ILE A 530 -19.27 -13.71 19.81
CA ILE A 530 -18.92 -14.74 20.79
C ILE A 530 -18.72 -14.10 22.17
N GLY A 531 -17.99 -12.99 22.24
CA GLY A 531 -17.80 -12.23 23.47
C GLY A 531 -19.13 -11.74 24.06
N LEU A 532 -19.98 -11.13 23.22
CA LEU A 532 -21.32 -10.69 23.62
C LEU A 532 -22.18 -11.84 24.17
N ALA A 533 -22.24 -12.96 23.45
CA ALA A 533 -23.00 -14.13 23.85
C ALA A 533 -22.48 -14.72 25.17
N ALA A 534 -21.16 -14.76 25.37
CA ALA A 534 -20.54 -15.26 26.59
C ALA A 534 -20.89 -14.37 27.81
N VAL A 535 -20.79 -13.04 27.68
CA VAL A 535 -21.14 -12.11 28.76
C VAL A 535 -22.62 -12.23 29.12
N LEU A 536 -23.52 -12.27 28.13
CA LEU A 536 -24.95 -12.46 28.36
C LEU A 536 -25.26 -13.82 29.02
N ALA A 537 -24.63 -14.90 28.58
CA ALA A 537 -24.82 -16.23 29.17
C ALA A 537 -24.41 -16.26 30.64
N ILE A 538 -23.28 -15.63 30.99
CA ILE A 538 -22.82 -15.51 32.38
C ILE A 538 -23.82 -14.69 33.21
N MET A 539 -24.29 -13.54 32.70
CA MET A 539 -25.26 -12.71 33.40
C MET A 539 -26.60 -13.43 33.63
N ILE A 540 -27.11 -14.15 32.64
CA ILE A 540 -28.34 -14.95 32.75
C ILE A 540 -28.16 -16.12 33.73
N ALA A 541 -26.98 -16.74 33.76
CA ALA A 541 -26.68 -17.82 34.70
C ALA A 541 -26.62 -17.32 36.16
N ILE A 542 -26.12 -16.11 36.38
CA ILE A 542 -26.09 -15.46 37.71
C ILE A 542 -27.49 -14.99 38.11
N ASN A 543 -28.24 -14.39 37.18
CA ASN A 543 -29.58 -13.88 37.44
C ASN A 543 -30.51 -14.13 36.23
N PRO A 544 -31.40 -15.15 36.29
CA PRO A 544 -32.33 -15.46 35.20
C PRO A 544 -33.28 -14.32 34.83
N ALA A 545 -33.53 -13.36 35.74
CA ALA A 545 -34.38 -12.20 35.45
C ALA A 545 -33.78 -11.29 34.35
N VAL A 546 -32.47 -11.40 34.09
CA VAL A 546 -31.80 -10.73 32.97
C VAL A 546 -32.40 -11.12 31.62
N ALA A 547 -32.91 -12.35 31.48
CA ALA A 547 -33.54 -12.82 30.24
C ALA A 547 -34.96 -12.27 30.01
N SER A 548 -35.54 -11.56 30.98
CA SER A 548 -36.83 -10.89 30.82
C SER A 548 -36.71 -9.64 29.92
N THR A 549 -37.82 -9.21 29.32
CA THR A 549 -37.86 -7.99 28.50
C THR A 549 -37.40 -6.77 29.28
N PHE A 550 -37.89 -6.63 30.51
CA PHE A 550 -37.48 -5.57 31.44
C PHE A 550 -35.99 -5.65 31.82
N GLY A 551 -35.48 -6.85 32.10
CA GLY A 551 -34.07 -7.06 32.45
C GLY A 551 -33.13 -6.69 31.31
N LEU A 552 -33.47 -7.07 30.08
CA LEU A 552 -32.70 -6.70 28.89
C LEU A 552 -32.74 -5.18 28.65
N ASP A 553 -33.91 -4.53 28.79
CA ASP A 553 -34.02 -3.08 28.64
C ASP A 553 -33.21 -2.33 29.71
N LEU A 554 -33.25 -2.78 30.97
CA LEU A 554 -32.48 -2.18 32.05
C LEU A 554 -30.96 -2.23 31.80
N LEU A 555 -30.47 -3.31 31.18
CA LEU A 555 -29.03 -3.49 30.90
C LEU A 555 -28.58 -2.82 29.60
N LEU A 556 -29.40 -2.85 28.55
CA LEU A 556 -29.01 -2.43 27.21
C LEU A 556 -29.35 -0.96 26.92
N MET A 557 -30.31 -0.35 27.63
CA MET A 557 -30.65 1.05 27.42
C MET A 557 -29.43 1.98 27.65
N PRO A 558 -28.65 1.85 28.74
CA PRO A 558 -27.42 2.64 28.92
C PRO A 558 -26.35 2.38 27.84
N ALA A 559 -26.35 1.18 27.24
CA ALA A 559 -25.41 0.82 26.18
C ALA A 559 -25.65 1.60 24.88
N LEU A 560 -26.88 2.07 24.64
CA LEU A 560 -27.25 2.77 23.40
C LEU A 560 -26.39 4.02 23.15
N SER A 561 -26.14 4.83 24.18
CA SER A 561 -25.28 6.02 24.05
C SER A 561 -23.86 5.64 23.65
N LEU A 562 -23.29 4.58 24.24
CA LEU A 562 -21.97 4.07 23.85
C LEU A 562 -21.98 3.49 22.43
N VAL A 563 -23.06 2.81 22.01
CA VAL A 563 -23.23 2.30 20.64
C VAL A 563 -23.22 3.45 19.62
N LEU A 564 -23.92 4.55 19.90
CA LEU A 564 -23.95 5.73 19.05
C LEU A 564 -22.58 6.44 18.98
N VAL A 565 -21.90 6.64 20.12
CA VAL A 565 -20.52 7.19 20.12
C VAL A 565 -19.55 6.25 19.38
N THR A 566 -19.73 4.93 19.52
CA THR A 566 -18.92 3.93 18.81
C THR A 566 -19.16 3.99 17.30
N ALA A 567 -20.41 4.19 16.86
CA ALA A 567 -20.73 4.40 15.45
C ALA A 567 -20.04 5.67 14.91
N ALA A 568 -20.04 6.77 15.69
CA ALA A 568 -19.31 7.98 15.34
C ALA A 568 -17.81 7.70 15.19
N GLN A 569 -17.19 7.10 16.21
CA GLN A 569 -15.76 6.76 16.24
C GLN A 569 -15.38 5.82 15.11
N MET A 570 -16.25 4.88 14.73
CA MET A 570 -16.01 3.92 13.65
C MET A 570 -15.77 4.62 12.31
N PHE A 571 -16.54 5.65 11.98
CA PHE A 571 -16.33 6.41 10.74
C PHE A 571 -15.06 7.25 10.77
N ILE A 572 -14.69 7.80 11.94
CA ILE A 572 -13.42 8.53 12.11
C ILE A 572 -12.23 7.58 11.93
N VAL A 573 -12.22 6.47 12.68
CA VAL A 573 -11.19 5.41 12.60
C VAL A 573 -11.15 4.80 11.21
N GLY A 574 -12.29 4.69 10.53
CA GLY A 574 -12.40 4.26 9.15
C GLY A 574 -11.57 5.09 8.18
N GLY A 575 -11.25 6.35 8.50
CA GLY A 575 -10.33 7.19 7.72
C GLY A 575 -8.98 7.43 8.41
N SER A 576 -8.49 6.47 9.21
CA SER A 576 -7.17 6.47 9.85
C SER A 576 -6.98 7.59 10.90
N GLU A 577 -8.06 8.02 11.54
CA GLU A 577 -8.03 9.07 12.57
C GLU A 577 -8.60 8.57 13.90
N ILE A 578 -8.32 9.30 14.98
CA ILE A 578 -8.89 9.05 16.30
C ILE A 578 -9.45 10.36 16.82
N ASP A 579 -10.73 10.37 17.15
CA ASP A 579 -11.38 11.51 17.80
C ASP A 579 -11.33 11.34 19.32
N LEU A 580 -10.72 12.31 20.01
CA LEU A 580 -10.66 12.39 21.48
C LEU A 580 -11.70 13.36 22.08
N GLY A 581 -12.48 14.05 21.26
CA GLY A 581 -13.51 15.01 21.65
C GLY A 581 -14.94 14.51 21.48
N VAL A 582 -15.17 13.34 20.87
CA VAL A 582 -16.52 12.78 20.61
C VAL A 582 -17.40 12.68 21.87
N GLY A 583 -16.84 12.27 23.00
CA GLY A 583 -17.56 12.17 24.27
C GLY A 583 -17.92 13.54 24.87
N ALA A 584 -16.97 14.49 24.82
CA ALA A 584 -17.20 15.88 25.24
C ALA A 584 -18.28 16.56 24.37
N PHE A 585 -18.30 16.27 23.07
CA PHE A 585 -19.34 16.76 22.16
C PHE A 585 -20.71 16.17 22.50
N ALA A 586 -20.81 14.87 22.79
CA ALA A 586 -22.06 14.26 23.25
C ALA A 586 -22.55 14.88 24.58
N GLY A 587 -21.64 15.17 25.52
CA GLY A 587 -21.94 15.91 26.75
C GLY A 587 -22.49 17.31 26.49
N LEU A 588 -21.86 18.07 25.57
CA LEU A 588 -22.36 19.39 25.16
C LEU A 588 -23.77 19.29 24.56
N VAL A 589 -24.02 18.33 23.67
CA VAL A 589 -25.35 18.11 23.08
C VAL A 589 -26.37 17.75 24.15
N SER A 590 -25.99 16.97 25.17
CA SER A 590 -26.86 16.67 26.31
C SER A 590 -27.26 17.92 27.08
N VAL A 591 -26.28 18.81 27.38
CA VAL A 591 -26.53 20.11 28.03
C VAL A 591 -27.42 21.00 27.17
N LEU A 592 -27.13 21.15 25.88
CA LEU A 592 -27.95 21.94 24.95
C LEU A 592 -29.39 21.41 24.88
N SER A 593 -29.56 20.09 24.93
CA SER A 593 -30.87 19.43 24.91
C SER A 593 -31.68 19.67 26.18
N ALA A 594 -31.03 19.68 27.35
CA ALA A 594 -31.70 19.80 28.64
C ALA A 594 -31.93 21.25 29.10
N THR A 595 -31.32 22.21 28.41
CA THR A 595 -31.41 23.65 28.69
C THR A 595 -32.09 24.37 27.53
N LEU A 596 -31.33 24.76 26.49
CA LEU A 596 -31.82 25.57 25.38
C LEU A 596 -32.93 24.90 24.59
N LEU A 597 -32.84 23.60 24.32
CA LEU A 597 -33.88 22.88 23.55
C LEU A 597 -35.15 22.65 24.36
N TYR A 598 -35.03 22.55 25.68
CA TYR A 598 -36.16 22.43 26.60
C TYR A 598 -36.88 23.78 26.78
N ASP A 599 -36.13 24.84 27.10
CA ASP A 599 -36.68 26.17 27.38
C ASP A 599 -37.10 26.92 26.10
N GLN A 600 -36.30 26.83 25.04
CA GLN A 600 -36.49 27.55 23.78
C GLN A 600 -36.21 26.65 22.57
N PRO A 601 -37.17 25.80 22.14
CA PRO A 601 -36.93 24.74 21.17
C PRO A 601 -36.26 25.18 19.86
N TRP A 602 -36.62 26.36 19.34
CA TRP A 602 -36.01 26.88 18.10
C TRP A 602 -34.54 27.28 18.30
N LEU A 603 -34.21 27.91 19.44
CA LEU A 603 -32.85 28.33 19.76
C LEU A 603 -31.98 27.11 20.06
N GLY A 604 -32.53 26.12 20.79
CA GLY A 604 -31.88 24.83 20.99
C GLY A 604 -31.61 24.10 19.68
N ALA A 605 -32.58 24.04 18.77
CA ALA A 605 -32.39 23.42 17.45
C ALA A 605 -31.30 24.14 16.63
N LEU A 606 -31.28 25.47 16.65
CA LEU A 606 -30.22 26.25 16.00
C LEU A 606 -28.85 26.00 16.63
N ALA A 607 -28.76 25.93 17.97
CA ALA A 607 -27.53 25.64 18.68
C ALA A 607 -27.00 24.23 18.39
N LEU A 608 -27.88 23.24 18.30
CA LEU A 608 -27.52 21.87 17.89
C LEU A 608 -27.02 21.83 16.44
N ALA A 609 -27.68 22.54 15.52
CA ALA A 609 -27.22 22.64 14.13
C ALA A 609 -25.85 23.33 14.03
N ALA A 610 -25.62 24.38 14.82
CA ALA A 610 -24.33 25.07 14.90
C ALA A 610 -23.23 24.17 15.49
N ALA A 611 -23.52 23.43 16.56
CA ALA A 611 -22.60 22.48 17.16
C ALA A 611 -22.22 21.36 16.16
N LEU A 612 -23.20 20.81 15.43
CA LEU A 612 -22.96 19.81 14.39
C LEU A 612 -22.11 20.36 13.23
N ALA A 613 -22.40 21.58 12.77
CA ALA A 613 -21.62 22.24 11.72
C ALA A 613 -20.18 22.49 12.17
N ALA A 614 -19.97 22.91 13.42
CA ALA A 614 -18.65 23.12 13.99
C ALA A 614 -17.86 21.80 14.12
N TYR A 615 -18.53 20.72 14.54
CA TYR A 615 -17.94 19.39 14.60
C TYR A 615 -17.56 18.86 13.21
N ALA A 616 -18.43 19.01 12.20
CA ALA A 616 -18.11 18.71 10.81
C ALA A 616 -16.89 19.53 10.32
N GLY A 617 -16.81 20.80 10.70
CA GLY A 617 -15.72 21.72 10.38
C GLY A 617 -14.35 21.26 10.89
N LEU A 618 -14.27 20.47 11.97
CA LEU A 618 -13.02 19.91 12.47
C LEU A 618 -12.31 19.08 11.38
N GLY A 619 -13.05 18.24 10.66
CA GLY A 619 -12.51 17.46 9.54
C GLY A 619 -11.91 18.34 8.43
N GLY A 620 -12.55 19.49 8.16
CA GLY A 620 -12.04 20.48 7.21
C GLY A 620 -10.71 21.08 7.67
N VAL A 621 -10.61 21.47 8.94
CA VAL A 621 -9.38 22.04 9.52
C VAL A 621 -8.23 21.02 9.50
N ILE A 622 -8.50 19.80 9.94
CA ILE A 622 -7.53 18.68 9.96
C ILE A 622 -6.93 18.50 8.57
N GLN A 623 -7.78 18.35 7.56
CA GLN A 623 -7.32 18.06 6.20
C GLN A 623 -6.69 19.28 5.51
N ALA A 624 -7.25 20.48 5.68
CA ALA A 624 -6.75 21.69 5.02
C ALA A 624 -5.42 22.16 5.61
N ARG A 625 -5.22 21.99 6.92
CA ARG A 625 -4.00 22.43 7.63
C ARG A 625 -3.00 21.31 7.87
N LYS A 626 -3.34 20.06 7.50
CA LYS A 626 -2.53 18.86 7.74
C LYS A 626 -2.14 18.71 9.21
N ILE A 627 -3.04 19.07 10.12
CA ILE A 627 -2.83 18.95 11.56
C ILE A 627 -3.30 17.55 11.98
N PRO A 628 -2.56 16.81 12.83
CA PRO A 628 -3.02 15.54 13.35
C PRO A 628 -4.40 15.64 14.00
N ALA A 629 -5.33 14.75 13.64
CA ALA A 629 -6.71 14.78 14.10
C ALA A 629 -6.85 14.76 15.64
N ILE A 630 -6.00 13.99 16.31
CA ILE A 630 -5.94 13.91 17.78
C ILE A 630 -5.76 15.29 18.42
N VAL A 631 -4.90 16.14 17.85
CA VAL A 631 -4.61 17.48 18.40
C VAL A 631 -5.83 18.40 18.24
N VAL A 632 -6.45 18.39 17.05
CA VAL A 632 -7.62 19.22 16.77
C VAL A 632 -8.82 18.79 17.61
N THR A 633 -9.07 17.49 17.71
CA THR A 633 -10.21 16.94 18.47
C THR A 633 -10.05 17.11 19.98
N LEU A 634 -8.83 16.97 20.51
CA LEU A 634 -8.52 17.30 21.90
C LEU A 634 -8.66 18.81 22.19
N GLY A 635 -8.21 19.68 21.27
CA GLY A 635 -8.46 21.11 21.40
C GLY A 635 -9.96 21.44 21.41
N ALA A 636 -10.71 20.83 20.49
CA ALA A 636 -12.16 20.99 20.41
C ALA A 636 -12.88 20.47 21.66
N SER A 637 -12.40 19.39 22.30
CA SER A 637 -13.02 18.87 23.52
C SER A 637 -13.02 19.90 24.65
N PHE A 638 -11.96 20.69 24.83
CA PHE A 638 -11.93 21.77 25.80
C PHE A 638 -12.94 22.87 25.49
N ILE A 639 -13.14 23.17 24.20
CA ILE A 639 -14.15 24.15 23.77
C ILE A 639 -15.56 23.62 24.09
N TRP A 640 -15.85 22.36 23.76
CA TRP A 640 -17.16 21.76 24.05
C TRP A 640 -17.48 21.73 25.53
N VAL A 641 -16.52 21.29 26.35
CA VAL A 641 -16.65 21.27 27.81
C VAL A 641 -16.82 22.68 28.36
N GLY A 642 -16.03 23.65 27.88
CA GLY A 642 -16.12 25.05 28.32
C GLY A 642 -17.49 25.68 28.02
N ILE A 643 -18.03 25.48 26.81
CA ILE A 643 -19.38 25.94 26.44
C ILE A 643 -20.43 25.24 27.33
N GLY A 644 -20.29 23.93 27.55
CA GLY A 644 -21.19 23.16 28.41
C GLY A 644 -21.24 23.70 29.83
N TYR A 645 -20.09 23.94 30.47
CA TYR A 645 -20.04 24.53 31.81
C TYR A 645 -20.56 25.97 31.87
N ALA A 646 -20.38 26.76 30.81
CA ALA A 646 -20.91 28.11 30.75
C ALA A 646 -22.44 28.14 30.71
N LEU A 647 -23.07 27.17 30.04
CA LEU A 647 -24.52 27.02 30.01
C LEU A 647 -25.06 26.35 31.28
N GLN A 648 -24.34 25.36 31.79
CA GLN A 648 -24.78 24.54 32.91
C GLN A 648 -23.58 24.09 33.77
N PRO A 649 -23.28 24.80 34.87
CA PRO A 649 -22.13 24.50 35.73
C PRO A 649 -22.30 23.23 36.58
N THR A 650 -23.53 22.81 36.86
CA THR A 650 -23.86 21.66 37.72
C THR A 650 -24.90 20.77 37.05
N PRO A 651 -24.89 19.44 37.31
CA PRO A 651 -25.90 18.53 36.76
C PRO A 651 -27.34 18.99 37.05
N GLY A 652 -28.23 18.88 36.08
CA GLY A 652 -29.60 19.45 36.16
C GLY A 652 -30.27 19.55 34.79
N GLY A 653 -31.22 20.48 34.64
CA GLY A 653 -32.03 20.62 33.42
C GLY A 653 -33.13 19.54 33.32
N ALA A 654 -33.87 19.54 32.21
CA ALA A 654 -34.96 18.60 31.98
C ALA A 654 -35.00 18.12 30.54
N SER A 655 -35.36 16.85 30.32
CA SER A 655 -35.56 16.33 28.97
C SER A 655 -36.85 16.90 28.35
N PRO A 656 -36.82 17.38 27.09
CA PRO A 656 -38.04 17.66 26.34
C PRO A 656 -38.98 16.45 26.28
N GLU A 657 -40.29 16.69 26.36
CA GLU A 657 -41.30 15.62 26.42
C GLU A 657 -41.32 14.75 25.16
N TRP A 658 -41.15 15.36 23.98
CA TRP A 658 -41.06 14.62 22.71
C TRP A 658 -39.82 13.69 22.68
N LEU A 659 -38.75 14.05 23.40
CA LEU A 659 -37.53 13.28 23.44
C LEU A 659 -37.68 12.11 24.41
N SER A 660 -38.24 12.32 25.60
CA SER A 660 -38.49 11.24 26.56
C SER A 660 -39.53 10.23 26.04
N THR A 661 -40.58 10.69 25.36
CA THR A 661 -41.59 9.83 24.73
C THR A 661 -41.00 8.94 23.62
N LEU A 662 -40.01 9.44 22.87
CA LEU A 662 -39.30 8.67 21.84
C LEU A 662 -38.49 7.49 22.41
N PHE A 663 -38.21 7.48 23.71
CA PHE A 663 -37.49 6.40 24.40
C PHE A 663 -38.40 5.57 25.34
N GLY A 664 -39.62 6.03 25.62
CA GLY A 664 -40.56 5.43 26.59
C GLY A 664 -41.60 4.46 26.02
N TRP A 665 -41.52 4.12 24.73
CA TRP A 665 -42.42 3.17 24.08
C TRP A 665 -41.97 1.72 24.30
N SER A 666 -42.88 0.75 24.19
CA SER A 666 -42.55 -0.68 24.25
C SER A 666 -43.27 -1.47 23.14
N ILE A 667 -42.56 -2.40 22.53
CA ILE A 667 -43.13 -3.36 21.58
C ILE A 667 -43.36 -4.65 22.37
N GLY A 668 -44.61 -5.12 22.49
CA GLY A 668 -45.00 -6.15 23.46
C GLY A 668 -44.19 -7.46 23.50
N PHE A 669 -43.41 -7.78 22.46
CA PHE A 669 -42.57 -8.99 22.39
C PHE A 669 -41.06 -8.70 22.33
N MET A 670 -40.62 -7.44 22.25
CA MET A 670 -39.22 -7.08 22.00
C MET A 670 -38.79 -5.86 22.84
N PRO A 671 -37.69 -5.96 23.61
CA PRO A 671 -37.14 -4.83 24.37
C PRO A 671 -36.83 -3.63 23.46
N THR A 672 -37.21 -2.43 23.89
CA THR A 672 -37.05 -1.19 23.11
C THR A 672 -35.57 -0.88 22.85
N SER A 673 -34.70 -1.18 23.82
CA SER A 673 -33.24 -1.05 23.70
C SER A 673 -32.66 -1.87 22.55
N ILE A 674 -33.10 -3.13 22.38
CA ILE A 674 -32.67 -4.00 21.28
C ILE A 674 -33.12 -3.42 19.94
N PHE A 675 -34.36 -2.94 19.85
CA PHE A 675 -34.86 -2.34 18.61
C PHE A 675 -34.02 -1.13 18.22
N MET A 676 -33.72 -0.22 19.15
CA MET A 676 -32.90 0.95 18.89
C MET A 676 -31.46 0.59 18.50
N ILE A 677 -30.82 -0.35 19.20
CA ILE A 677 -29.47 -0.82 18.86
C ILE A 677 -29.43 -1.45 17.47
N VAL A 678 -30.42 -2.27 17.11
CA VAL A 678 -30.55 -2.87 15.78
C VAL A 678 -30.80 -1.81 14.72
N ALA A 679 -31.61 -0.79 15.01
CA ALA A 679 -31.85 0.32 14.10
C ALA A 679 -30.55 1.10 13.83
N VAL A 680 -29.75 1.39 14.86
CA VAL A 680 -28.42 2.01 14.70
C VAL A 680 -27.51 1.11 13.84
N ALA A 681 -27.45 -0.19 14.13
CA ALA A 681 -26.67 -1.14 13.34
C ALA A 681 -27.09 -1.16 11.86
N LEU A 682 -28.39 -1.12 11.58
CA LEU A 682 -28.94 -1.06 10.23
C LEU A 682 -28.55 0.24 9.52
N ILE A 683 -28.67 1.40 10.19
CA ILE A 683 -28.31 2.70 9.62
C ILE A 683 -26.82 2.71 9.26
N VAL A 684 -25.95 2.28 10.17
CA VAL A 684 -24.50 2.22 9.93
C VAL A 684 -24.17 1.26 8.78
N LEU A 685 -24.82 0.09 8.73
CA LEU A 685 -24.70 -0.86 7.62
C LEU A 685 -25.13 -0.26 6.28
N VAL A 686 -26.24 0.48 6.24
CA VAL A 686 -26.72 1.15 5.03
C VAL A 686 -25.71 2.19 4.57
N ILE A 687 -25.21 3.04 5.47
CA ILE A 687 -24.18 4.04 5.14
C ILE A 687 -22.93 3.38 4.55
N ASP A 688 -22.44 2.28 5.16
CA ASP A 688 -21.28 1.53 4.67
C ASP A 688 -21.51 0.89 3.28
N ARG A 689 -22.75 0.49 3.00
CA ARG A 689 -23.14 -0.07 1.70
C ARG A 689 -23.40 1.01 0.65
N LEU A 690 -23.73 2.25 1.01
CA LEU A 690 -23.95 3.30 0.02
C LEU A 690 -22.64 3.68 -0.71
N PRO A 691 -22.73 4.31 -1.90
CA PRO A 691 -21.56 4.81 -2.62
C PRO A 691 -20.65 5.69 -1.74
N LEU A 692 -21.27 6.47 -0.84
CA LEU A 692 -20.55 7.28 0.14
C LEU A 692 -19.66 6.43 1.07
N GLY A 693 -20.17 5.34 1.63
CA GLY A 693 -19.39 4.45 2.50
C GLY A 693 -18.19 3.83 1.80
N VAL A 694 -18.33 3.49 0.52
CA VAL A 694 -17.24 2.97 -0.32
C VAL A 694 -16.14 4.00 -0.51
N VAL A 695 -16.51 5.26 -0.77
CA VAL A 695 -15.54 6.35 -0.91
C VAL A 695 -14.82 6.62 0.42
N LEU A 696 -15.55 6.66 1.54
CA LEU A 696 -14.96 6.82 2.88
C LEU A 696 -13.96 5.70 3.20
N ARG A 697 -14.33 4.45 2.94
CA ARG A 697 -13.43 3.29 3.08
C ARG A 697 -12.23 3.37 2.13
N GLY A 698 -12.40 3.88 0.91
CA GLY A 698 -11.32 4.11 -0.05
C GLY A 698 -10.29 5.11 0.48
N PHE A 699 -10.74 6.25 0.99
CA PHE A 699 -9.86 7.27 1.61
C PHE A 699 -9.09 6.73 2.81
N GLY A 700 -9.70 5.87 3.62
CA GLY A 700 -9.02 5.25 4.76
C GLY A 700 -7.99 4.18 4.40
N ASN A 701 -8.05 3.59 3.20
CA ASN A 701 -7.09 2.57 2.78
C ASN A 701 -5.97 3.14 1.90
N ASN A 702 -6.31 3.97 0.93
CA ASN A 702 -5.35 4.54 -0.02
C ASN A 702 -5.76 5.97 -0.42
N PRO A 703 -5.53 6.97 0.45
CA PRO A 703 -5.94 8.35 0.18
C PRO A 703 -5.23 8.93 -1.07
N ALA A 704 -4.00 8.49 -1.35
CA ALA A 704 -3.26 8.95 -2.52
C ALA A 704 -3.91 8.48 -3.82
N ALA A 705 -4.40 7.23 -3.88
CA ALA A 705 -5.15 6.73 -5.03
C ALA A 705 -6.46 7.51 -5.23
N MET A 706 -7.20 7.79 -4.14
CA MET A 706 -8.45 8.56 -4.21
C MET A 706 -8.25 9.96 -4.76
N ILE A 707 -7.20 10.66 -4.32
CA ILE A 707 -6.85 12.00 -4.81
C ILE A 707 -6.50 11.95 -6.30
N ARG A 708 -5.75 10.93 -6.73
CA ARG A 708 -5.40 10.75 -8.15
C ARG A 708 -6.63 10.48 -9.03
N SER A 709 -7.63 9.74 -8.53
CA SER A 709 -8.93 9.56 -9.20
C SER A 709 -9.87 10.78 -9.08
N GLY A 710 -9.36 11.94 -8.66
CA GLY A 710 -10.08 13.21 -8.68
C GLY A 710 -10.97 13.49 -7.48
N TRP A 711 -10.89 12.69 -6.41
CA TRP A 711 -11.69 12.91 -5.21
C TRP A 711 -11.06 13.95 -4.27
N SER A 712 -11.87 14.88 -3.77
CA SER A 712 -11.41 15.94 -2.87
C SER A 712 -11.28 15.46 -1.43
N PRO A 713 -10.07 15.44 -0.83
CA PRO A 713 -9.88 14.94 0.52
C PRO A 713 -10.61 15.80 1.57
N THR A 714 -10.63 17.12 1.40
CA THR A 714 -11.29 18.05 2.34
C THR A 714 -12.80 17.83 2.40
N ARG A 715 -13.46 17.61 1.25
CA ARG A 715 -14.91 17.33 1.21
C ARG A 715 -15.26 16.06 1.96
N TYR A 716 -14.48 15.00 1.77
CA TYR A 716 -14.73 13.73 2.45
C TYR A 716 -14.35 13.74 3.93
N ALA A 717 -13.36 14.56 4.33
CA ALA A 717 -13.12 14.82 5.74
C ALA A 717 -14.32 15.52 6.40
N LEU A 718 -14.89 16.55 5.78
CA LEU A 718 -16.11 17.23 6.27
C LEU A 718 -17.29 16.27 6.38
N VAL A 719 -17.57 15.48 5.33
CA VAL A 719 -18.68 14.52 5.34
C VAL A 719 -18.50 13.43 6.39
N ARG A 720 -17.28 12.91 6.55
CA ARG A 720 -16.95 11.92 7.60
C ARG A 720 -17.23 12.48 9.00
N TYR A 721 -16.76 13.69 9.30
CA TYR A 721 -17.01 14.31 10.60
C TYR A 721 -18.48 14.72 10.76
N LEU A 722 -19.19 15.06 9.69
CA LEU A 722 -20.63 15.29 9.75
C LEU A 722 -21.39 14.01 10.15
N ILE A 723 -21.07 12.87 9.53
CA ILE A 723 -21.68 11.57 9.90
C ILE A 723 -21.35 11.23 11.36
N ALA A 724 -20.09 11.38 11.76
CA ALA A 724 -19.69 11.13 13.14
C ALA A 724 -20.41 12.06 14.12
N GLY A 725 -20.52 13.35 13.80
CA GLY A 725 -21.23 14.35 14.59
C GLY A 725 -22.72 14.07 14.72
N LEU A 726 -23.37 13.51 13.68
CA LEU A 726 -24.77 13.10 13.75
C LEU A 726 -24.97 11.96 14.77
N PHE A 727 -24.09 10.95 14.76
CA PHE A 727 -24.13 9.86 15.72
C PHE A 727 -23.76 10.32 17.15
N ALA A 728 -22.74 11.17 17.29
CA ALA A 728 -22.34 11.73 18.58
C ALA A 728 -23.42 12.66 19.16
N GLY A 729 -24.09 13.44 18.32
CA GLY A 729 -25.24 14.26 18.71
C GLY A 729 -26.43 13.41 19.13
N ALA A 730 -26.75 12.35 18.38
CA ALA A 730 -27.77 11.38 18.80
C ALA A 730 -27.42 10.72 20.14
N ALA A 731 -26.13 10.45 20.41
CA ALA A 731 -25.69 9.94 21.70
C ALA A 731 -25.94 10.94 22.84
N GLY A 732 -25.70 12.24 22.61
CA GLY A 732 -26.01 13.30 23.57
C GLY A 732 -27.51 13.44 23.86
N LEU A 733 -28.35 13.36 22.83
CA LEU A 733 -29.81 13.34 22.99
C LEU A 733 -30.27 12.10 23.77
N SER A 734 -29.70 10.93 23.47
CA SER A 734 -29.95 9.69 24.20
C SER A 734 -29.58 9.80 25.68
N LEU A 735 -28.44 10.44 26.01
CA LEU A 735 -28.04 10.68 27.39
C LEU A 735 -29.07 11.53 28.15
N THR A 736 -29.56 12.62 27.54
CA THR A 736 -30.61 13.46 28.15
C THR A 736 -31.93 12.72 28.30
N ALA A 737 -32.32 11.91 27.30
CA ALA A 737 -33.55 11.12 27.35
C ALA A 737 -33.51 10.07 28.47
N ILE A 738 -32.40 9.33 28.59
CA ILE A 738 -32.23 8.24 29.57
C ILE A 738 -32.11 8.79 31.00
N ASN A 739 -31.33 9.85 31.19
CA ASN A 739 -31.09 10.40 32.53
C ASN A 739 -32.18 11.38 32.97
N THR A 740 -33.07 11.80 32.07
CA THR A 740 -34.08 12.87 32.26
C THR A 740 -33.52 14.24 32.66
N ALA A 741 -32.19 14.36 32.69
CA ALA A 741 -31.39 15.52 33.04
C ALA A 741 -30.07 15.46 32.24
N SER A 742 -29.20 16.46 32.39
CA SER A 742 -27.88 16.52 31.74
C SER A 742 -26.74 16.69 32.75
N ASP A 743 -25.57 16.20 32.33
CA ASP A 743 -24.26 16.49 32.92
C ASP A 743 -23.23 16.53 31.79
N ILE A 744 -22.44 17.61 31.72
CA ILE A 744 -21.39 17.78 30.70
C ILE A 744 -20.34 16.67 30.74
N ASN A 745 -20.11 16.05 31.90
CA ASN A 745 -19.11 15.00 32.07
C ASN A 745 -19.62 13.59 31.73
N SER A 746 -20.94 13.42 31.55
CA SER A 746 -21.56 12.12 31.31
C SER A 746 -21.04 11.38 30.08
N GLY A 747 -20.57 12.12 29.06
CA GLY A 747 -20.00 11.55 27.83
C GLY A 747 -18.49 11.27 27.87
N ASN A 748 -17.75 11.74 28.86
CA ASN A 748 -16.27 11.68 28.86
C ASN A 748 -15.72 10.26 28.88
N SER A 749 -16.39 9.35 29.60
CA SER A 749 -16.01 7.94 29.66
C SER A 749 -16.14 7.23 28.31
N PHE A 750 -17.03 7.71 27.43
CA PHE A 750 -17.28 7.08 26.13
C PHE A 750 -16.17 7.34 25.11
N THR A 751 -15.36 8.39 25.26
CA THR A 751 -14.30 8.70 24.29
C THR A 751 -13.33 7.53 24.12
N LEU A 752 -12.73 7.04 25.21
CA LEU A 752 -11.78 5.93 25.14
C LEU A 752 -12.49 4.58 24.94
N LEU A 753 -13.67 4.40 25.53
CA LEU A 753 -14.45 3.18 25.37
C LEU A 753 -14.89 2.96 23.93
N SER A 754 -15.22 4.02 23.21
CA SER A 754 -15.62 3.93 21.80
C SER A 754 -14.47 3.47 20.91
N VAL A 755 -13.24 3.94 21.15
CA VAL A 755 -12.04 3.43 20.46
C VAL A 755 -11.85 1.94 20.74
N ALA A 756 -11.94 1.54 22.01
CA ALA A 756 -11.86 0.13 22.39
C ALA A 756 -12.95 -0.72 21.72
N ALA A 757 -14.18 -0.21 21.67
CA ALA A 757 -15.33 -0.88 21.04
C ALA A 757 -15.15 -1.06 19.53
N VAL A 758 -14.68 -0.04 18.83
CA VAL A 758 -14.37 -0.09 17.39
C VAL A 758 -13.30 -1.13 17.08
N VAL A 759 -12.23 -1.15 17.89
CA VAL A 759 -11.10 -2.09 17.74
C VAL A 759 -11.54 -3.52 18.06
N MET A 760 -12.26 -3.71 19.17
CA MET A 760 -12.85 -4.98 19.58
C MET A 760 -13.82 -5.50 18.51
N GLY A 761 -14.60 -4.61 17.91
CA GLY A 761 -15.56 -4.88 16.86
C GLY A 761 -14.95 -5.27 15.50
N GLY A 762 -13.63 -5.23 15.36
CA GLY A 762 -12.91 -5.72 14.19
C GLY A 762 -12.43 -4.63 13.23
N CYS A 763 -12.64 -3.35 13.53
CA CYS A 763 -12.12 -2.26 12.70
C CYS A 763 -10.59 -2.17 12.78
N SER A 764 -9.97 -1.53 11.80
CA SER A 764 -8.53 -1.27 11.73
C SER A 764 -8.22 0.18 12.11
N LEU A 765 -7.30 0.40 13.05
CA LEU A 765 -6.80 1.74 13.38
C LEU A 765 -5.99 2.38 12.25
N LEU A 766 -5.48 1.58 11.32
CA LEU A 766 -4.80 2.07 10.11
C LEU A 766 -5.79 2.61 9.06
N GLY A 767 -7.10 2.45 9.28
CA GLY A 767 -8.16 2.91 8.39
C GLY A 767 -8.60 1.91 7.32
N GLY A 768 -9.64 2.29 6.58
CA GLY A 768 -10.23 1.59 5.44
C GLY A 768 -11.06 0.35 5.79
N ILE A 769 -10.79 -0.32 6.91
CA ILE A 769 -11.51 -1.53 7.34
C ILE A 769 -12.42 -1.17 8.52
N ILE A 770 -13.72 -1.11 8.26
CA ILE A 770 -14.76 -0.92 9.27
C ILE A 770 -15.65 -2.16 9.39
N SER A 771 -16.28 -2.33 10.54
CA SER A 771 -17.15 -3.45 10.87
C SER A 771 -18.40 -2.91 11.57
N PRO A 772 -19.44 -2.49 10.82
CA PRO A 772 -20.66 -1.89 11.39
C PRO A 772 -21.28 -2.70 12.53
N VAL A 773 -21.57 -3.98 12.27
CA VAL A 773 -22.22 -4.85 13.26
C VAL A 773 -21.25 -5.24 14.37
N GLY A 774 -19.97 -5.47 14.03
CA GLY A 774 -18.97 -5.81 15.03
C GLY A 774 -18.70 -4.66 16.00
N ALA A 775 -18.65 -3.41 15.53
CA ALA A 775 -18.47 -2.23 16.37
C ALA A 775 -19.65 -2.04 17.34
N VAL A 776 -20.88 -2.22 16.87
CA VAL A 776 -22.08 -2.23 17.73
C VAL A 776 -22.00 -3.35 18.77
N ALA A 777 -21.66 -4.58 18.35
CA ALA A 777 -21.50 -5.71 19.28
C ALA A 777 -20.38 -5.46 20.30
N GLY A 778 -19.25 -4.86 19.89
CA GLY A 778 -18.15 -4.47 20.78
C GLY A 778 -18.57 -3.44 21.82
N ALA A 779 -19.35 -2.43 21.42
CA ALA A 779 -19.89 -1.42 22.33
C ALA A 779 -20.85 -2.02 23.37
N VAL A 780 -21.78 -2.87 22.92
CA VAL A 780 -22.71 -3.57 23.82
C VAL A 780 -21.93 -4.48 24.76
N THR A 781 -20.95 -5.23 24.27
CA THR A 781 -20.10 -6.11 25.10
C THR A 781 -19.37 -5.33 26.19
N LEU A 782 -18.73 -4.20 25.85
CA LEU A 782 -18.03 -3.36 26.81
C LEU A 782 -18.95 -2.74 27.87
N SER A 783 -20.17 -2.36 27.47
CA SER A 783 -21.19 -1.86 28.40
C SER A 783 -21.66 -2.98 29.34
N LEU A 784 -21.95 -4.16 28.82
CA LEU A 784 -22.40 -5.32 29.61
C LEU A 784 -21.31 -5.85 30.55
N ILE A 785 -20.03 -5.76 30.19
CA ILE A 785 -18.93 -6.09 31.11
C ILE A 785 -18.98 -5.19 32.35
N GLY A 786 -19.23 -3.90 32.19
CA GLY A 786 -19.40 -2.98 33.33
C GLY A 786 -20.59 -3.36 34.21
N ALA A 787 -21.72 -3.73 33.60
CA ALA A 787 -22.89 -4.21 34.32
C ALA A 787 -22.62 -5.54 35.05
N LEU A 788 -21.94 -6.50 34.41
CA LEU A 788 -21.56 -7.78 34.99
C LEU A 788 -20.68 -7.61 36.23
N LEU A 789 -19.66 -6.72 36.17
CA LEU A 789 -18.81 -6.43 37.32
C LEU A 789 -19.61 -5.87 38.50
N GLY A 790 -20.58 -4.99 38.22
CA GLY A 790 -21.53 -4.51 39.22
C GLY A 790 -22.35 -5.64 39.84
N THR A 791 -22.88 -6.57 39.03
CA THR A 791 -23.62 -7.74 39.57
C THR A 791 -22.75 -8.68 40.41
N LEU A 792 -21.45 -8.73 40.14
CA LEU A 792 -20.46 -9.48 40.93
C LEU A 792 -19.98 -8.74 42.18
N SER A 793 -20.58 -7.58 42.50
CA SER A 793 -20.18 -6.72 43.63
C SER A 793 -18.71 -6.27 43.56
N VAL A 794 -18.14 -6.17 42.36
CA VAL A 794 -16.82 -5.58 42.13
C VAL A 794 -16.97 -4.06 42.16
N SER A 795 -16.07 -3.34 42.86
CA SER A 795 -16.10 -1.87 42.87
C SER A 795 -16.05 -1.34 41.43
N SER A 796 -16.86 -0.30 41.16
CA SER A 796 -16.88 0.42 39.90
C SER A 796 -15.50 1.00 39.53
N ASP A 797 -14.62 1.20 40.52
CA ASP A 797 -13.25 1.67 40.32
C ASP A 797 -12.42 0.70 39.45
N TYR A 798 -12.75 -0.59 39.47
CA TYR A 798 -12.07 -1.62 38.67
C TYR A 798 -12.63 -1.77 37.27
N ASN A 799 -13.73 -1.08 36.92
CA ASN A 799 -14.35 -1.20 35.59
C ASN A 799 -13.36 -0.82 34.48
N ALA A 800 -12.69 0.33 34.62
CA ALA A 800 -11.71 0.81 33.64
C ALA A 800 -10.52 -0.15 33.50
N ALA A 801 -9.99 -0.65 34.63
CA ALA A 801 -8.87 -1.59 34.64
C ALA A 801 -9.23 -2.92 33.96
N THR A 802 -10.42 -3.45 34.26
CA THR A 802 -10.91 -4.72 33.68
C THR A 802 -11.17 -4.59 32.18
N GLN A 803 -11.80 -3.50 31.74
CA GLN A 803 -12.02 -3.21 30.33
C GLN A 803 -10.68 -3.05 29.58
N GLY A 804 -9.69 -2.39 30.18
CA GLY A 804 -8.34 -2.27 29.63
C GLY A 804 -7.64 -3.62 29.48
N LEU A 805 -7.68 -4.47 30.51
CA LEU A 805 -7.10 -5.83 30.47
C LEU A 805 -7.75 -6.70 29.38
N ILE A 806 -9.08 -6.68 29.28
CA ILE A 806 -9.82 -7.42 28.23
C ILE A 806 -9.44 -6.93 26.84
N LEU A 807 -9.33 -5.62 26.63
CA LEU A 807 -8.91 -5.04 25.36
C LEU A 807 -7.50 -5.50 24.98
N ILE A 808 -6.54 -5.44 25.91
CA ILE A 808 -5.17 -5.90 25.69
C ILE A 808 -5.17 -7.39 25.33
N ALA A 809 -5.85 -8.23 26.11
CA ALA A 809 -5.91 -9.68 25.87
C ALA A 809 -6.49 -10.02 24.47
N LEU A 810 -7.58 -9.36 24.07
CA LEU A 810 -8.19 -9.54 22.76
C LEU A 810 -7.28 -9.08 21.62
N LEU A 811 -6.62 -7.93 21.78
CA LEU A 811 -5.65 -7.42 20.81
C LEU A 811 -4.45 -8.36 20.66
N THR A 812 -3.92 -8.89 21.76
CA THR A 812 -2.84 -9.88 21.74
C THR A 812 -3.26 -11.15 21.01
N LEU A 813 -4.45 -11.69 21.32
CA LEU A 813 -4.97 -12.87 20.65
C LEU A 813 -5.14 -12.64 19.14
N ARG A 814 -5.65 -11.47 18.76
CA ARG A 814 -5.82 -11.07 17.35
C ARG A 814 -4.48 -10.96 16.63
N SER A 815 -3.47 -10.36 17.27
CA SER A 815 -2.11 -10.25 16.72
C SER A 815 -1.49 -11.62 16.43
N LEU A 816 -1.59 -12.56 17.38
CA LEU A 816 -1.08 -13.93 17.22
C LEU A 816 -1.73 -14.70 16.06
N THR A 817 -3.00 -14.41 15.75
CA THR A 817 -3.69 -14.99 14.59
C THR A 817 -3.35 -14.30 13.26
N ALA A 818 -2.93 -13.04 13.30
CA ALA A 818 -2.58 -12.25 12.11
C ALA A 818 -1.16 -12.57 11.60
N ASP A 819 -0.22 -12.92 12.48
CA ASP A 819 1.18 -13.27 12.12
C ASP A 819 1.32 -14.51 11.22
N ARG A 820 0.27 -15.34 11.10
CA ARG A 820 0.22 -16.42 10.10
C ARG A 820 -0.07 -15.92 8.67
N ARG A 821 -0.46 -14.65 8.50
CA ARG A 821 -0.83 -14.04 7.20
C ARG A 821 0.32 -13.31 6.51
N SER A 822 1.35 -12.86 7.23
CA SER A 822 2.52 -12.17 6.66
C SER A 822 3.61 -13.11 6.16
N LYS A 823 3.50 -14.41 6.45
CA LYS A 823 4.39 -15.48 6.00
C LYS A 823 3.92 -16.18 4.71
N GLN A 824 2.92 -15.64 4.01
CA GLN A 824 2.42 -16.11 2.71
C GLN A 824 2.32 -14.93 1.76
#